data_AF-A0A9E2ML90-F1
#
_entry.id   AF-A0A9E2ML90-F1
#
_cell.length_a   1.000
_cell.length_b   1.000
_cell.length_c   1.000
_cell.angle_alpha   90.00
_cell.angle_beta   90.00
_cell.angle_gamma   90.00
#
_symmetry.space_group_name_H-M   'P 1'
#
loop_
_entity.id
_entity.type
_entity.pdbx_description
1 polymer ?
#
loop_
_entity_poly.entity_id
_entity_poly.type
_entity_poly.pdbx_seq_one_letter_code
_entity_poly.pdbx_strand_id
1 'polypeptide(L)'
;ENEFANFIGVKYCSLTNSGSSANLLAFMALTSPKLGKRRIKTGDEVITVAAGFPTTVAPIIQYGAIPVFVDVTLPTYNIDCSQLEGALSHKTKAVMIAHTLGNPFDLKAVKGFCQKNNLWLIEDNCDSLGSKYNGHYTGTFGDIGTSSFYPPHHMSCSKDTFIPYLDEKGRWKADRIEQIFKLYVDKPKKIKVLSFNKKNKVDWIVPSAILRHKLGSKKMVKIICQHGREVEVTEDHSVFVLNNNSAKIIPKQAGSISKDDYIVATNQIADPGEIKFIDILEHFTDKKAYVSGFSHSNLKYVKSADYRWQFKVRDTLPLKYLKHYNLEEEALKVGISQSRKIPARFPVNQDLCRLIGYFIAEGSYQNGLMFSFNKREKGLVRDVRNIVKRLFNLQISVREVNNSVTVEVQSKNLEIVFLDIFKIKKGAKNKRIPWFVYHGNESCIKSFIYGYTKGDGSFRKRPDNTNHIDVTSTSKDLLNDFQYLLSRVGISASFYRRNVNKRKKIGSKWTVSNENYTLSFSGYVYKGKSIIKKNNRERNNISLQIPLLNVFRKFISLSKKQKVISKKRLAKYITSNTDLHSLLLGNVSFLKVRDIHRINYDPNDYVYDFSVPGQENFYGGFLGVFLHNTMGEGGAVYTNNEQIKKNVESFRDWGRDCWCSSGKDNTCGQRFKQQFGELPLGYDHKYIYSHFGYNLKATDLQAAIGCAQLEKLPAFIEARKRNWAKLKAGLADLKNYFVLPEATETSDPSWFGFMLTVKETAGFTRDDIVKHLESKKIQTRMLFAGNIIKHPCFDEMRKAGEGYRVVGELKNTDLIMNQSFWVGVYPGLTDQMLDFLIGLIKQFCKEKKNV
;
A
#
# COMPACT_ATOMS: atom_id res chain seq x y z
N GLU A 1 22.97 7.15 8.63
CA GLU A 1 24.11 6.76 9.51
C GLU A 1 24.37 7.84 10.55
N ASN A 2 24.86 9.03 10.16
CA ASN A 2 25.20 10.10 11.11
C ASN A 2 24.05 10.51 12.06
N GLU A 3 22.85 10.74 11.54
CA GLU A 3 21.70 11.13 12.40
C GLU A 3 21.35 10.06 13.43
N PHE A 4 21.36 8.79 13.03
CA PHE A 4 21.10 7.67 13.93
C PHE A 4 22.21 7.53 14.99
N ALA A 5 23.48 7.66 14.57
CA ALA A 5 24.62 7.65 15.47
C ALA A 5 24.53 8.77 16.52
N ASN A 6 24.15 9.98 16.09
CA ASN A 6 23.93 11.12 16.98
C ASN A 6 22.74 10.89 17.94
N PHE A 7 21.65 10.30 17.46
CA PHE A 7 20.48 10.01 18.29
C PHE A 7 20.81 9.06 19.45
N ILE A 8 21.52 7.95 19.17
CA ILE A 8 21.88 6.97 20.20
C ILE A 8 23.15 7.36 21.00
N GLY A 9 23.97 8.28 20.48
CA GLY A 9 25.17 8.77 21.16
C GLY A 9 26.43 7.93 20.91
N VAL A 10 26.66 7.48 19.68
CA VAL A 10 27.85 6.68 19.28
C VAL A 10 28.63 7.33 18.14
N LYS A 11 29.92 7.02 18.04
CA LYS A 11 30.82 7.59 17.03
C LYS A 11 30.58 7.03 15.63
N TYR A 12 30.30 5.73 15.52
CA TYR A 12 30.23 5.05 14.23
C TYR A 12 28.95 4.24 14.09
N CYS A 13 28.28 4.39 12.95
CA CYS A 13 27.10 3.63 12.58
C CYS A 13 27.20 3.21 11.11
N SER A 14 26.84 1.97 10.83
CA SER A 14 26.74 1.37 9.51
C SER A 14 25.34 0.80 9.33
N LEU A 15 24.56 1.36 8.40
CA LEU A 15 23.21 0.87 8.10
C LEU A 15 23.27 -0.45 7.32
N THR A 16 22.29 -1.31 7.58
CA THR A 16 22.07 -2.60 6.92
C THR A 16 20.65 -2.72 6.37
N ASN A 17 20.45 -3.64 5.44
CA ASN A 17 19.14 -3.90 4.84
C ASN A 17 18.11 -4.54 5.81
N SER A 18 18.54 -5.11 6.94
CA SER A 18 17.67 -5.69 7.99
C SER A 18 18.37 -5.76 9.35
N GLY A 19 17.60 -5.94 10.44
CA GLY A 19 18.13 -6.24 11.77
C GLY A 19 18.88 -7.58 11.85
N SER A 20 18.42 -8.61 11.14
CA SER A 20 19.12 -9.90 11.03
C SER A 20 20.51 -9.73 10.42
N SER A 21 20.61 -8.89 9.39
CA SER A 21 21.88 -8.54 8.77
C SER A 21 22.77 -7.70 9.69
N ALA A 22 22.18 -6.91 10.59
CA ALA A 22 22.94 -6.20 11.61
C ALA A 22 23.58 -7.18 12.61
N ASN A 23 22.83 -8.16 13.13
CA ASN A 23 23.36 -9.19 14.04
C ASN A 23 24.46 -10.03 13.38
N LEU A 24 24.22 -10.50 12.15
CA LEU A 24 25.24 -11.22 11.38
C LEU A 24 26.51 -10.38 11.23
N LEU A 25 26.36 -9.12 10.81
CA LEU A 25 27.50 -8.25 10.55
C LEU A 25 28.26 -7.88 11.84
N ALA A 26 27.55 -7.66 12.94
CA ALA A 26 28.16 -7.36 14.23
C ALA A 26 29.01 -8.54 14.74
N PHE A 27 28.48 -9.76 14.63
CA PHE A 27 29.22 -10.97 15.00
C PHE A 27 30.45 -11.17 14.09
N MET A 28 30.25 -11.14 12.77
CA MET A 28 31.32 -11.39 11.81
C MET A 28 32.46 -10.37 11.93
N ALA A 29 32.17 -9.10 12.24
CA ALA A 29 33.20 -8.08 12.49
C ALA A 29 34.19 -8.45 13.60
N LEU A 30 33.77 -9.26 14.59
CA LEU A 30 34.62 -9.74 15.69
C LEU A 30 35.45 -10.99 15.36
N THR A 31 35.23 -11.58 14.18
CA THR A 31 36.02 -12.70 13.65
C THR A 31 37.25 -12.24 12.84
N SER A 32 37.34 -10.95 12.56
CA SER A 32 38.38 -10.37 11.71
C SER A 32 39.80 -10.70 12.22
N PRO A 33 40.72 -11.15 11.34
CA PRO A 33 42.13 -11.36 11.69
C PRO A 33 42.81 -10.12 12.27
N LYS A 34 42.32 -8.92 11.93
CA LYS A 34 42.84 -7.63 12.43
C LYS A 34 42.66 -7.44 13.94
N LEU A 35 41.85 -8.28 14.60
CA LEU A 35 41.67 -8.27 16.06
C LEU A 35 42.69 -9.16 16.80
N GLY A 36 43.64 -9.78 16.08
CA GLY A 36 44.74 -10.55 16.67
C GLY A 36 44.25 -11.70 17.55
N LYS A 37 44.81 -11.82 18.76
CA LYS A 37 44.46 -12.89 19.72
C LYS A 37 43.04 -12.78 20.29
N ARG A 38 42.41 -11.60 20.23
CA ARG A 38 41.06 -11.37 20.76
C ARG A 38 39.95 -11.73 19.74
N ARG A 39 40.30 -12.03 18.48
CA ARG A 39 39.31 -12.45 17.47
C ARG A 39 38.57 -13.73 17.88
N ILE A 40 37.31 -13.83 17.52
CA ILE A 40 36.53 -15.07 17.62
C ILE A 40 36.96 -16.01 16.50
N LYS A 41 37.13 -17.30 16.79
CA LYS A 41 37.46 -18.38 15.85
C LYS A 41 36.40 -19.48 15.91
N THR A 42 36.35 -20.31 14.87
CA THR A 42 35.56 -21.56 14.88
C THR A 42 35.92 -22.40 16.12
N GLY A 43 34.90 -22.92 16.80
CA GLY A 43 35.03 -23.67 18.05
C GLY A 43 35.15 -22.82 19.32
N ASP A 44 35.31 -21.49 19.22
CA ASP A 44 35.22 -20.60 20.38
C ASP A 44 33.78 -20.54 20.90
N GLU A 45 33.62 -20.25 22.19
CA GLU A 45 32.33 -20.21 22.86
C GLU A 45 31.77 -18.78 22.98
N VAL A 46 30.45 -18.65 22.80
CA VAL A 46 29.72 -17.38 22.89
C VAL A 46 28.51 -17.56 23.81
N ILE A 47 28.52 -16.86 24.95
CA ILE A 47 27.43 -16.94 25.92
C ILE A 47 26.21 -16.19 25.38
N THR A 48 25.05 -16.84 25.45
CA THR A 48 23.77 -16.30 24.99
C THR A 48 22.60 -16.93 25.77
N VAL A 49 21.36 -16.60 25.39
CA VAL A 49 20.15 -17.16 26.01
C VAL A 49 19.33 -17.92 24.97
N ALA A 50 18.66 -18.99 25.40
CA ALA A 50 17.82 -19.78 24.51
C ALA A 50 16.42 -19.15 24.31
N ALA A 51 15.97 -18.36 25.29
CA ALA A 51 14.73 -17.58 25.26
C ALA A 51 14.90 -16.26 24.48
N GLY A 52 15.04 -16.35 23.15
CA GLY A 52 15.34 -15.18 22.31
C GLY A 52 14.95 -15.31 20.85
N PHE A 53 15.33 -14.31 20.05
CA PHE A 53 15.09 -14.32 18.62
C PHE A 53 16.18 -15.13 17.89
N PRO A 54 15.85 -15.95 16.86
CA PRO A 54 16.84 -16.82 16.20
C PRO A 54 18.05 -16.11 15.59
N THR A 55 17.91 -14.84 15.22
CA THR A 55 18.99 -14.09 14.55
C THR A 55 20.08 -13.61 15.51
N THR A 56 19.87 -13.71 16.82
CA THR A 56 20.93 -13.51 17.82
C THR A 56 21.88 -14.72 17.82
N VAL A 57 21.33 -15.93 17.66
CA VAL A 57 22.08 -17.20 17.74
C VAL A 57 22.64 -17.65 16.40
N ALA A 58 21.91 -17.42 15.30
CA ALA A 58 22.29 -17.92 13.98
C ALA A 58 23.71 -17.53 13.52
N PRO A 59 24.19 -16.28 13.72
CA PRO A 59 25.56 -15.90 13.31
C PRO A 59 26.65 -16.71 14.02
N ILE A 60 26.42 -17.06 15.30
CA ILE A 60 27.34 -17.85 16.12
C ILE A 60 27.53 -19.23 15.47
N ILE A 61 26.41 -19.91 15.21
CA ILE A 61 26.37 -21.25 14.62
C ILE A 61 26.90 -21.23 13.18
N GLN A 62 26.47 -20.27 12.35
CA GLN A 62 26.85 -20.20 10.93
C GLN A 62 28.35 -20.00 10.72
N TYR A 63 29.02 -19.33 11.65
CA TYR A 63 30.49 -19.19 11.65
C TYR A 63 31.21 -20.44 12.20
N GLY A 64 30.48 -21.32 12.89
CA GLY A 64 31.02 -22.49 13.58
C GLY A 64 31.56 -22.19 14.98
N ALA A 65 31.14 -21.10 15.62
CA ALA A 65 31.32 -20.90 17.06
C ALA A 65 30.23 -21.66 17.84
N ILE A 66 30.47 -21.91 19.13
CA ILE A 66 29.61 -22.71 20.00
C ILE A 66 28.78 -21.78 20.90
N PRO A 67 27.45 -21.66 20.69
CA PRO A 67 26.61 -20.92 21.63
C PRO A 67 26.53 -21.67 22.96
N VAL A 68 26.74 -20.93 24.05
CA VAL A 68 26.61 -21.40 25.43
C VAL A 68 25.35 -20.77 26.00
N PHE A 69 24.30 -21.56 26.13
CA PHE A 69 23.01 -21.10 26.62
C PHE A 69 22.98 -21.09 28.15
N VAL A 70 22.65 -19.93 28.70
CA VAL A 70 22.24 -19.79 30.10
C VAL A 70 20.74 -19.49 30.17
N ASP A 71 20.16 -19.69 31.36
CA ASP A 71 18.74 -19.43 31.56
C ASP A 71 18.42 -17.93 31.66
N VAL A 72 17.13 -17.63 31.80
CA VAL A 72 16.60 -16.29 32.04
C VAL A 72 15.91 -16.19 33.40
N THR A 73 15.60 -14.98 33.85
CA THR A 73 14.91 -14.71 35.12
C THR A 73 13.53 -14.12 34.89
N LEU A 74 12.58 -14.47 35.75
CA LEU A 74 11.31 -13.76 35.89
C LEU A 74 11.41 -12.79 37.06
N PRO A 75 10.75 -11.61 37.02
CA PRO A 75 9.83 -11.12 35.99
C PRO A 75 10.48 -10.21 34.92
N THR A 76 11.81 -10.14 34.82
CA THR A 76 12.48 -9.28 33.83
C THR A 76 12.55 -9.90 32.44
N TYR A 77 12.48 -11.24 32.36
CA TYR A 77 12.65 -12.08 31.16
C TYR A 77 14.02 -11.92 30.50
N ASN A 78 15.00 -11.42 31.26
CA ASN A 78 16.38 -11.24 30.81
C ASN A 78 17.28 -12.35 31.35
N ILE A 79 18.49 -12.44 30.80
CA ILE A 79 19.54 -13.38 31.19
C ILE A 79 19.69 -13.53 32.72
N ASP A 80 19.85 -14.76 33.20
CA ASP A 80 20.25 -15.07 34.57
C ASP A 80 21.76 -14.84 34.74
N CYS A 81 22.12 -13.68 35.30
CA CYS A 81 23.51 -13.30 35.48
C CYS A 81 24.26 -14.20 36.47
N SER A 82 23.58 -14.96 37.34
CA SER A 82 24.23 -15.88 38.27
C SER A 82 24.90 -17.07 37.57
N GLN A 83 24.48 -17.39 36.35
CA GLN A 83 25.01 -18.50 35.56
C GLN A 83 26.23 -18.12 34.70
N LEU A 84 26.61 -16.84 34.64
CA LEU A 84 27.70 -16.36 33.77
C LEU A 84 29.05 -17.02 34.09
N GLU A 85 29.39 -17.16 35.37
CA GLU A 85 30.67 -17.78 35.78
C GLU A 85 30.69 -19.28 35.45
N GLY A 86 29.55 -19.99 35.57
CA GLY A 86 29.44 -21.39 35.14
C GLY A 86 29.41 -21.56 33.60
N ALA A 87 29.07 -20.50 32.88
CA ALA A 87 29.13 -20.46 31.43
C ALA A 87 30.54 -20.15 30.90
N LEU A 88 31.46 -19.67 31.73
CA LEU A 88 32.81 -19.32 31.33
C LEU A 88 33.69 -20.56 31.13
N SER A 89 34.49 -20.55 30.07
CA SER A 89 35.57 -21.51 29.83
C SER A 89 36.76 -20.83 29.17
N HIS A 90 37.87 -21.55 29.01
CA HIS A 90 39.05 -21.06 28.26
C HIS A 90 38.76 -20.77 26.77
N LYS A 91 37.63 -21.28 26.23
CA LYS A 91 37.18 -21.05 24.85
C LYS A 91 36.23 -19.85 24.73
N THR A 92 35.71 -19.32 25.84
CA THR A 92 34.75 -18.22 25.80
C THR A 92 35.40 -16.95 25.24
N LYS A 93 34.76 -16.33 24.25
CA LYS A 93 35.22 -15.09 23.62
C LYS A 93 34.25 -13.94 23.69
N ALA A 94 32.95 -14.22 23.80
CA ALA A 94 31.95 -13.17 23.72
C ALA A 94 30.68 -13.51 24.51
N VAL A 95 29.93 -12.47 24.83
CA VAL A 95 28.53 -12.52 25.22
C VAL A 95 27.73 -11.80 24.12
N MET A 96 26.71 -12.46 23.56
CA MET A 96 25.81 -11.88 22.56
C MET A 96 24.37 -12.14 22.97
N ILE A 97 23.67 -11.10 23.40
CA ILE A 97 22.31 -11.21 23.97
C ILE A 97 21.45 -10.01 23.61
N ALA A 98 20.14 -10.25 23.53
CA ALA A 98 19.15 -9.22 23.25
C ALA A 98 18.61 -8.59 24.54
N HIS A 99 18.21 -7.33 24.46
CA HIS A 99 17.40 -6.70 25.50
C HIS A 99 15.93 -7.11 25.31
N THR A 100 15.51 -8.15 26.03
CA THR A 100 14.25 -8.86 25.80
C THR A 100 13.04 -7.92 25.79
N LEU A 101 12.32 -7.86 24.66
CA LEU A 101 11.10 -7.06 24.48
C LEU A 101 11.25 -5.58 24.86
N GLY A 102 12.44 -5.03 24.67
CA GLY A 102 12.73 -3.64 25.00
C GLY A 102 13.22 -3.43 26.43
N ASN A 103 13.15 -4.44 27.31
CA ASN A 103 13.64 -4.38 28.68
C ASN A 103 15.14 -4.63 28.72
N PRO A 104 15.97 -3.65 29.11
CA PRO A 104 17.42 -3.86 29.19
C PRO A 104 17.77 -4.98 30.18
N PHE A 105 18.61 -5.94 29.79
CA PHE A 105 19.24 -6.84 30.77
C PHE A 105 20.15 -6.07 31.74
N ASP A 106 20.59 -6.72 32.82
CA ASP A 106 21.51 -6.12 33.79
C ASP A 106 22.88 -5.85 33.15
N LEU A 107 22.98 -4.68 32.53
CA LEU A 107 24.15 -4.22 31.80
C LEU A 107 25.34 -4.04 32.75
N LYS A 108 25.14 -3.69 34.02
CA LYS A 108 26.21 -3.58 34.99
C LYS A 108 26.86 -4.94 35.24
N ALA A 109 26.06 -5.97 35.51
CA ALA A 109 26.56 -7.32 35.76
C ALA A 109 27.23 -7.92 34.52
N VAL A 110 26.55 -7.90 33.37
CA VAL A 110 27.06 -8.50 32.12
C VAL A 110 28.32 -7.79 31.63
N LYS A 111 28.34 -6.44 31.64
CA LYS A 111 29.52 -5.69 31.23
C LYS A 111 30.70 -5.91 32.18
N GLY A 112 30.45 -5.91 33.49
CA GLY A 112 31.48 -6.20 34.49
C GLY A 112 32.11 -7.58 34.29
N PHE A 113 31.28 -8.60 34.03
CA PHE A 113 31.73 -9.94 33.69
C PHE A 113 32.58 -9.99 32.40
N CYS A 114 32.14 -9.31 31.34
CA CYS A 114 32.90 -9.24 30.08
C CYS A 114 34.25 -8.56 30.27
N GLN A 115 34.30 -7.46 31.03
CA GLN A 115 35.54 -6.72 31.32
C GLN A 115 36.52 -7.54 32.16
N LYS A 116 36.03 -8.19 33.23
CA LYS A 116 36.83 -9.08 34.10
C LYS A 116 37.51 -10.19 33.32
N ASN A 117 36.81 -10.75 32.33
CA ASN A 117 37.26 -11.92 31.58
C ASN A 117 37.78 -11.59 30.16
N ASN A 118 37.94 -10.31 29.82
CA ASN A 118 38.38 -9.84 28.50
C ASN A 118 37.56 -10.38 27.31
N LEU A 119 36.24 -10.50 27.50
CA LEU A 119 35.29 -10.96 26.48
C LEU A 119 34.77 -9.79 25.65
N TRP A 120 34.24 -10.08 24.47
CA TRP A 120 33.44 -9.12 23.70
C TRP A 120 32.01 -9.06 24.21
N LEU A 121 31.40 -7.89 24.20
CA LEU A 121 29.97 -7.73 24.42
C LEU A 121 29.28 -7.22 23.15
N ILE A 122 28.39 -8.04 22.58
CA ILE A 122 27.48 -7.69 21.50
C ILE A 122 26.09 -7.45 22.09
N GLU A 123 25.60 -6.22 22.03
CA GLU A 123 24.23 -5.86 22.42
C GLU A 123 23.30 -5.99 21.22
N ASP A 124 22.43 -7.02 21.22
CA ASP A 124 21.33 -7.10 20.28
C ASP A 124 20.20 -6.18 20.73
N ASN A 125 20.19 -4.97 20.18
CA ASN A 125 19.27 -3.90 20.56
C ASN A 125 18.13 -3.74 19.52
N CYS A 126 17.81 -4.82 18.81
CA CYS A 126 16.74 -4.82 17.79
C CYS A 126 15.33 -4.58 18.37
N ASP A 127 15.05 -5.06 19.59
CA ASP A 127 13.74 -4.89 20.24
C ASP A 127 13.65 -3.65 21.14
N SER A 128 14.81 -3.08 21.50
CA SER A 128 14.99 -2.07 22.55
C SER A 128 15.46 -0.73 22.02
N LEU A 129 15.25 -0.45 20.73
CA LEU A 129 15.54 0.86 20.18
C LEU A 129 14.79 1.95 20.98
N GLY A 130 15.56 2.82 21.63
CA GLY A 130 15.07 3.90 22.48
C GLY A 130 15.07 3.59 23.98
N SER A 131 15.33 2.35 24.40
CA SER A 131 15.50 2.01 25.82
C SER A 131 16.76 2.65 26.37
N LYS A 132 16.75 2.95 27.67
CA LYS A 132 17.92 3.48 28.38
C LYS A 132 18.25 2.63 29.60
N TYR A 133 19.51 2.66 29.98
CA TYR A 133 20.03 2.10 31.23
C TYR A 133 20.94 3.17 31.84
N ASN A 134 20.77 3.52 33.12
CA ASN A 134 21.53 4.63 33.75
C ASN A 134 21.58 5.90 32.86
N GLY A 135 20.45 6.27 32.26
CA GLY A 135 20.31 7.47 31.41
C GLY A 135 20.89 7.39 29.99
N HIS A 136 21.63 6.33 29.63
CA HIS A 136 22.24 6.16 28.32
C HIS A 136 21.50 5.13 27.48
N TYR A 137 21.44 5.31 26.16
CA TYR A 137 20.74 4.38 25.27
C TYR A 137 21.38 2.99 25.27
N THR A 138 20.56 1.95 25.28
CA THR A 138 21.03 0.57 25.13
C THR A 138 21.61 0.31 23.73
N GLY A 139 22.49 -0.68 23.62
CA GLY A 139 23.33 -0.89 22.44
C GLY A 139 24.62 -0.08 22.42
N THR A 140 24.85 0.79 23.41
CA THR A 140 26.03 1.69 23.47
C THR A 140 27.03 1.33 24.57
N PHE A 141 26.74 0.30 25.37
CA PHE A 141 27.52 -0.11 26.53
C PHE A 141 28.60 -1.13 26.21
N GLY A 142 28.29 -2.05 25.28
CA GLY A 142 29.16 -3.10 24.78
C GLY A 142 30.12 -2.60 23.72
N ASP A 143 30.88 -3.54 23.14
CA ASP A 143 31.86 -3.21 22.10
C ASP A 143 31.18 -2.90 20.76
N ILE A 144 30.00 -3.49 20.52
CA ILE A 144 29.21 -3.33 19.30
C ILE A 144 27.71 -3.57 19.58
N GLY A 145 26.85 -2.74 18.98
CA GLY A 145 25.41 -2.83 19.12
C GLY A 145 24.69 -2.92 17.78
N THR A 146 23.47 -3.46 17.80
CA THR A 146 22.63 -3.63 16.60
C THR A 146 21.22 -3.07 16.79
N SER A 147 20.55 -2.66 15.70
CA SER A 147 19.15 -2.24 15.74
C SER A 147 18.39 -2.70 14.50
N SER A 148 17.08 -2.86 14.65
CA SER A 148 16.14 -3.22 13.57
C SER A 148 15.18 -2.06 13.28
N PHE A 149 14.80 -1.90 12.02
CA PHE A 149 13.84 -0.89 11.54
C PHE A 149 12.61 -1.50 10.83
N TYR A 150 12.31 -2.78 11.10
CA TYR A 150 11.18 -3.54 10.53
C TYR A 150 9.79 -2.83 10.71
N PRO A 151 8.77 -2.98 9.83
CA PRO A 151 7.56 -2.16 9.77
C PRO A 151 6.65 -2.01 11.02
N PRO A 152 6.70 -2.84 12.08
CA PRO A 152 6.23 -2.41 13.40
C PRO A 152 6.88 -1.09 13.91
N HIS A 153 7.80 -0.51 13.12
CA HIS A 153 8.50 0.76 13.28
C HIS A 153 8.29 1.74 12.07
N HIS A 154 7.01 2.03 11.74
CA HIS A 154 6.48 3.29 11.14
C HIS A 154 6.81 3.73 9.67
N MET A 155 5.86 4.48 9.06
CA MET A 155 5.45 4.43 7.63
C MET A 155 5.42 5.78 6.86
N SER A 156 5.25 5.76 5.51
CA SER A 156 5.02 6.90 4.59
C SER A 156 3.61 6.86 3.93
N CYS A 157 3.16 7.93 3.25
CA CYS A 157 1.76 8.07 2.77
C CYS A 157 1.58 9.02 1.57
N SER A 158 0.43 8.95 0.89
CA SER A 158 -0.04 9.86 -0.18
C SER A 158 -1.19 10.78 0.31
N LYS A 159 -1.50 11.93 -0.30
CA LYS A 159 -2.66 12.75 0.13
C LYS A 159 -3.99 12.14 -0.31
N ASP A 160 -5.11 12.70 0.18
CA ASP A 160 -6.45 12.37 -0.31
C ASP A 160 -6.58 12.51 -1.84
N THR A 161 -6.51 11.37 -2.52
CA THR A 161 -6.42 11.26 -3.97
C THR A 161 -7.54 10.40 -4.51
N PHE A 162 -7.89 10.59 -5.79
CA PHE A 162 -8.87 9.73 -6.45
C PHE A 162 -8.30 8.35 -6.73
N ILE A 163 -9.05 7.33 -6.34
CA ILE A 163 -8.72 5.92 -6.51
C ILE A 163 -9.88 5.22 -7.21
N PRO A 164 -9.67 4.64 -8.40
CA PRO A 164 -10.59 3.66 -8.95
C PRO A 164 -10.46 2.33 -8.17
N TYR A 165 -11.58 1.77 -7.72
CA TYR A 165 -11.63 0.51 -7.00
C TYR A 165 -12.89 -0.28 -7.35
N LEU A 166 -12.88 -1.58 -7.10
CA LEU A 166 -14.07 -2.44 -7.13
C LEU A 166 -14.59 -2.61 -5.71
N ASP A 167 -15.89 -2.35 -5.51
CA ASP A 167 -16.55 -2.56 -4.23
C ASP A 167 -16.76 -4.07 -3.92
N GLU A 168 -17.37 -4.35 -2.78
CA GLU A 168 -17.65 -5.72 -2.31
C GLU A 168 -18.59 -6.53 -3.22
N LYS A 169 -19.33 -5.87 -4.13
CA LYS A 169 -20.14 -6.51 -5.17
C LYS A 169 -19.42 -6.53 -6.53
N GLY A 170 -18.13 -6.18 -6.56
CA GLY A 170 -17.34 -6.07 -7.78
C GLY A 170 -17.68 -4.84 -8.64
N ARG A 171 -18.45 -3.87 -8.15
CA ARG A 171 -18.88 -2.72 -8.94
C ARG A 171 -17.80 -1.65 -8.99
N TRP A 172 -17.60 -1.05 -10.16
CA TRP A 172 -16.68 0.08 -10.34
C TRP A 172 -17.08 1.28 -9.48
N LYS A 173 -16.11 1.80 -8.74
CA LYS A 173 -16.19 3.06 -7.98
C LYS A 173 -14.93 3.89 -8.23
N ALA A 174 -15.08 5.20 -8.08
CA ALA A 174 -13.96 6.15 -8.18
C ALA A 174 -14.20 7.27 -7.17
N ASP A 175 -13.58 7.11 -6.01
CA ASP A 175 -13.76 7.98 -4.86
C ASP A 175 -12.39 8.44 -4.33
N ARG A 176 -12.44 9.41 -3.42
CA ARG A 176 -11.30 9.88 -2.65
C ARG A 176 -10.84 8.80 -1.67
N ILE A 177 -9.53 8.57 -1.54
CA ILE A 177 -8.98 7.54 -0.65
C ILE A 177 -9.40 7.73 0.81
N GLU A 178 -9.65 8.96 1.26
CA GLU A 178 -10.23 9.22 2.58
C GLU A 178 -11.61 8.56 2.74
N GLN A 179 -12.47 8.68 1.73
CA GLN A 179 -13.79 8.09 1.74
C GLN A 179 -13.70 6.56 1.73
N ILE A 180 -12.77 6.01 0.95
CA ILE A 180 -12.52 4.56 0.92
C ILE A 180 -12.02 4.09 2.30
N PHE A 181 -11.11 4.83 2.93
CA PHE A 181 -10.64 4.56 4.28
C PHE A 181 -11.81 4.52 5.27
N LYS A 182 -12.68 5.54 5.28
CA LYS A 182 -13.86 5.60 6.16
C LYS A 182 -14.80 4.39 5.98
N LEU A 183 -14.91 3.86 4.76
CA LEU A 183 -15.82 2.76 4.44
C LEU A 183 -15.21 1.37 4.62
N TYR A 184 -13.89 1.23 4.44
CA TYR A 184 -13.22 -0.06 4.26
C TYR A 184 -11.96 -0.27 5.11
N VAL A 185 -11.59 0.65 6.02
CA VAL A 185 -10.40 0.48 6.89
C VAL A 185 -10.43 -0.85 7.67
N ASP A 186 -11.59 -1.23 8.21
CA ASP A 186 -11.75 -2.49 8.97
C ASP A 186 -11.96 -3.72 8.09
N LYS A 187 -12.14 -3.52 6.78
CA LYS A 187 -12.50 -4.56 5.82
C LYS A 187 -11.82 -4.35 4.45
N PRO A 188 -10.49 -4.18 4.40
CA PRO A 188 -9.76 -3.88 3.16
C PRO A 188 -9.90 -5.00 2.13
N LYS A 189 -10.07 -6.25 2.60
CA LYS A 189 -10.29 -7.42 1.75
C LYS A 189 -11.57 -7.39 0.92
N LYS A 190 -12.51 -6.49 1.22
CA LYS A 190 -13.78 -6.34 0.49
C LYS A 190 -13.67 -5.47 -0.76
N ILE A 191 -12.52 -4.87 -1.03
CA ILE A 191 -12.31 -4.06 -2.24
C ILE A 191 -11.16 -4.60 -3.07
N LYS A 192 -11.09 -4.19 -4.33
CA LYS A 192 -9.91 -4.38 -5.18
C LYS A 192 -9.45 -3.05 -5.74
N VAL A 193 -8.14 -2.81 -5.75
CA VAL A 193 -7.49 -1.62 -6.31
C VAL A 193 -6.64 -2.01 -7.53
N LEU A 194 -6.42 -1.08 -8.46
CA LEU A 194 -5.55 -1.32 -9.61
C LEU A 194 -4.08 -1.32 -9.19
N SER A 195 -3.33 -2.31 -9.65
CA SER A 195 -1.89 -2.46 -9.43
C SER A 195 -1.24 -3.11 -10.66
N PHE A 196 0.07 -2.93 -10.87
CA PHE A 196 0.82 -3.65 -11.91
C PHE A 196 1.78 -4.67 -11.29
N ASN A 197 2.03 -5.77 -12.00
CA ASN A 197 2.94 -6.81 -11.53
C ASN A 197 4.37 -6.69 -12.08
N LYS A 198 5.28 -7.58 -11.65
CA LYS A 198 6.67 -7.63 -12.15
C LYS A 198 6.80 -7.78 -13.68
N LYS A 199 5.75 -8.21 -14.38
CA LYS A 199 5.66 -8.29 -15.85
C LYS A 199 4.98 -7.06 -16.47
N ASN A 200 4.79 -5.99 -15.68
CA ASN A 200 4.13 -4.73 -16.06
C ASN A 200 2.67 -4.91 -16.53
N LYS A 201 2.02 -6.01 -16.16
CA LYS A 201 0.59 -6.25 -16.43
C LYS A 201 -0.24 -5.60 -15.32
N VAL A 202 -1.23 -4.81 -15.71
CA VAL A 202 -2.14 -4.12 -14.79
C VAL A 202 -3.34 -5.02 -14.48
N ASP A 203 -3.71 -5.15 -13.22
CA ASP A 203 -4.83 -5.97 -12.76
C ASP A 203 -5.48 -5.42 -11.47
N TRP A 204 -6.63 -5.99 -11.10
CA TRP A 204 -7.36 -5.68 -9.86
C TRP A 204 -6.90 -6.57 -8.70
N ILE A 205 -6.30 -5.97 -7.68
CA ILE A 205 -5.70 -6.68 -6.55
C ILE A 205 -6.38 -6.30 -5.24
N VAL A 206 -6.52 -7.26 -4.33
CA VAL A 206 -7.07 -7.04 -2.99
C VAL A 206 -5.99 -6.42 -2.09
N PRO A 207 -6.19 -5.22 -1.52
CA PRO A 207 -5.26 -4.65 -0.55
C PRO A 207 -5.38 -5.39 0.80
N SER A 208 -4.27 -5.51 1.52
CA SER A 208 -4.26 -6.05 2.89
C SER A 208 -4.65 -5.01 3.94
N ALA A 209 -4.40 -3.72 3.67
CA ALA A 209 -4.71 -2.61 4.57
C ALA A 209 -4.93 -1.30 3.83
N ILE A 210 -5.69 -0.40 4.45
CA ILE A 210 -5.81 1.02 4.09
C ILE A 210 -5.29 1.83 5.28
N LEU A 211 -4.38 2.74 5.02
CA LEU A 211 -3.56 3.39 6.05
C LEU A 211 -3.87 4.88 6.09
N ARG A 212 -3.74 5.50 7.26
CA ARG A 212 -3.95 6.94 7.46
C ARG A 212 -3.01 7.48 8.53
N HIS A 213 -2.35 8.59 8.25
CA HIS A 213 -1.39 9.24 9.14
C HIS A 213 -1.54 10.76 9.08
N LYS A 214 -1.20 11.46 10.16
CA LYS A 214 -1.10 12.93 10.11
C LYS A 214 0.11 13.34 9.26
N LEU A 215 -0.03 14.43 8.53
CA LEU A 215 1.01 14.99 7.68
C LEU A 215 2.24 15.43 8.51
N GLY A 216 2.00 16.09 9.66
CA GLY A 216 3.06 16.56 10.55
C GLY A 216 3.99 17.58 9.87
N SER A 217 5.31 17.43 10.06
CA SER A 217 6.35 18.27 9.47
C SER A 217 6.60 18.00 7.97
N LYS A 218 5.94 16.99 7.38
CA LYS A 218 6.24 16.53 6.03
C LYS A 218 5.82 17.55 4.98
N LYS A 219 6.73 17.82 4.05
CA LYS A 219 6.48 18.68 2.88
C LYS A 219 5.79 17.87 1.78
N MET A 220 4.95 18.55 1.01
CA MET A 220 4.18 17.96 -0.07
C MET A 220 4.69 18.44 -1.42
N VAL A 221 4.68 17.54 -2.40
CA VAL A 221 4.99 17.83 -3.79
C VAL A 221 3.84 17.41 -4.67
N LYS A 222 3.50 18.29 -5.61
CA LYS A 222 2.61 18.03 -6.72
C LYS A 222 3.42 17.81 -7.98
N ILE A 223 3.27 16.62 -8.56
CA ILE A 223 3.92 16.24 -9.82
C ILE A 223 2.87 16.32 -10.93
N ILE A 224 3.14 17.13 -11.95
CA ILE A 224 2.31 17.27 -13.14
C ILE A 224 3.03 16.62 -14.31
N CYS A 225 2.41 15.62 -14.92
CA CYS A 225 2.93 14.87 -16.04
C CYS A 225 2.34 15.34 -17.37
N GLN A 226 2.85 14.79 -18.47
CA GLN A 226 2.24 14.89 -19.79
C GLN A 226 0.74 14.57 -19.74
N HIS A 227 -0.01 15.23 -20.62
CA HIS A 227 -1.46 15.08 -20.72
C HIS A 227 -2.26 15.55 -19.49
N GLY A 228 -1.62 16.29 -18.57
CA GLY A 228 -2.29 16.92 -17.43
C GLY A 228 -2.62 15.95 -16.30
N ARG A 229 -2.01 14.76 -16.29
CA ARG A 229 -2.08 13.84 -15.14
C ARG A 229 -1.29 14.44 -13.99
N GLU A 230 -1.85 14.41 -12.79
CA GLU A 230 -1.20 14.99 -11.62
C GLU A 230 -1.42 14.13 -10.37
N VAL A 231 -0.43 14.16 -9.48
CA VAL A 231 -0.49 13.51 -8.18
C VAL A 231 0.14 14.42 -7.13
N GLU A 232 -0.41 14.38 -5.92
CA GLU A 232 0.07 15.11 -4.76
C GLU A 232 0.44 14.11 -3.67
N VAL A 233 1.72 14.10 -3.30
CA VAL A 233 2.31 13.13 -2.37
C VAL A 233 3.35 13.83 -1.48
N THR A 234 3.71 13.22 -0.35
CA THR A 234 4.79 13.74 0.49
C THR A 234 6.13 13.62 -0.23
N GLU A 235 7.10 14.48 0.08
CA GLU A 235 8.43 14.45 -0.57
C GLU A 235 9.14 13.09 -0.44
N ASP A 236 8.89 12.37 0.66
CA ASP A 236 9.42 11.04 0.96
C ASP A 236 8.63 9.88 0.30
N HIS A 237 7.47 10.15 -0.32
CA HIS A 237 6.70 9.12 -1.02
C HIS A 237 7.33 8.74 -2.34
N SER A 238 7.37 7.45 -2.66
CA SER A 238 7.94 6.97 -3.93
C SER A 238 6.87 6.86 -5.01
N VAL A 239 7.19 7.35 -6.20
CA VAL A 239 6.43 7.12 -7.44
C VAL A 239 7.25 6.24 -8.35
N PHE A 240 6.60 5.48 -9.24
CA PHE A 240 7.34 4.66 -10.20
C PHE A 240 7.79 5.46 -11.40
N VAL A 241 9.06 5.29 -11.78
CA VAL A 241 9.67 5.90 -12.96
C VAL A 241 10.32 4.87 -13.86
N LEU A 242 10.37 5.16 -15.16
CA LEU A 242 11.20 4.39 -16.09
C LEU A 242 12.64 4.89 -16.01
N ASN A 243 13.56 4.04 -15.54
CA ASN A 243 14.97 4.40 -15.42
C ASN A 243 15.61 4.61 -16.81
N ASN A 244 16.24 5.77 -17.01
CA ASN A 244 16.81 6.16 -18.31
C ASN A 244 17.98 5.27 -18.78
N ASN A 245 18.69 4.61 -17.86
CA ASN A 245 19.88 3.81 -18.15
C ASN A 245 19.56 2.32 -18.31
N SER A 246 18.67 1.78 -17.48
CA SER A 246 18.33 0.35 -17.49
C SER A 246 17.03 0.03 -18.23
N ALA A 247 16.21 1.04 -18.54
CA ALA A 247 14.84 0.87 -19.02
C ALA A 247 13.96 0.00 -18.08
N LYS A 248 14.33 -0.14 -16.80
CA LYS A 248 13.51 -0.82 -15.79
C LYS A 248 12.61 0.17 -15.08
N ILE A 249 11.43 -0.28 -14.66
CA ILE A 249 10.56 0.48 -13.76
C ILE A 249 11.13 0.39 -12.36
N ILE A 250 11.38 1.54 -11.74
CA ILE A 250 11.93 1.62 -10.38
C ILE A 250 11.14 2.63 -9.55
N PRO A 251 11.04 2.45 -8.23
CA PRO A 251 10.58 3.52 -7.35
C PRO A 251 11.59 4.67 -7.31
N LYS A 252 11.08 5.90 -7.26
CA LYS A 252 11.87 7.12 -7.06
C LYS A 252 11.08 8.08 -6.18
N GLN A 253 11.75 8.64 -5.17
CA GLN A 253 11.11 9.56 -4.21
C GLN A 253 10.62 10.82 -4.89
N ALA A 254 9.43 11.29 -4.52
CA ALA A 254 8.76 12.43 -5.11
C ALA A 254 9.59 13.72 -5.02
N GLY A 255 10.29 13.95 -3.91
CA GLY A 255 11.20 15.09 -3.72
C GLY A 255 12.41 15.08 -4.67
N SER A 256 12.75 13.92 -5.24
CA SER A 256 13.87 13.73 -6.18
C SER A 256 13.43 13.68 -7.65
N ILE A 257 12.12 13.76 -7.93
CA ILE A 257 11.60 13.74 -9.29
C ILE A 257 12.02 15.01 -10.03
N SER A 258 12.32 14.87 -11.31
CA SER A 258 12.79 15.92 -12.21
C SER A 258 11.98 15.92 -13.50
N LYS A 259 12.11 16.98 -14.31
CA LYS A 259 11.43 17.09 -15.62
C LYS A 259 11.93 16.07 -16.66
N ASP A 260 13.01 15.35 -16.38
CA ASP A 260 13.54 14.31 -17.26
C ASP A 260 13.05 12.90 -16.94
N ASP A 261 12.33 12.74 -15.83
CA ASP A 261 11.74 11.46 -15.45
C ASP A 261 10.46 11.17 -16.24
N TYR A 262 10.18 9.88 -16.42
CA TYR A 262 8.94 9.38 -16.98
C TYR A 262 8.19 8.59 -15.91
N ILE A 263 7.09 9.15 -15.40
CA ILE A 263 6.23 8.52 -14.41
C ILE A 263 5.44 7.37 -15.06
N VAL A 264 5.31 6.26 -14.33
CA VAL A 264 4.53 5.10 -14.76
C VAL A 264 3.04 5.32 -14.49
N ALA A 265 2.22 5.05 -15.49
CA ALA A 265 0.76 5.12 -15.44
C ALA A 265 0.15 3.99 -16.28
N THR A 266 -1.15 4.03 -16.54
CA THR A 266 -1.79 3.17 -17.54
C THR A 266 -2.80 3.92 -18.40
N ASN A 267 -2.91 3.48 -19.65
CA ASN A 267 -3.97 3.85 -20.60
C ASN A 267 -4.75 2.62 -21.06
N GLN A 268 -4.57 1.49 -20.38
CA GLN A 268 -5.21 0.21 -20.60
C GLN A 268 -5.58 -0.37 -19.24
N ILE A 269 -6.75 0.05 -18.73
CA ILE A 269 -7.25 -0.43 -17.45
C ILE A 269 -7.86 -1.83 -17.64
N ALA A 270 -7.51 -2.73 -16.74
CA ALA A 270 -8.02 -4.10 -16.69
C ALA A 270 -9.56 -4.15 -16.66
N ASP A 271 -10.13 -5.19 -17.24
CA ASP A 271 -11.57 -5.38 -17.25
C ASP A 271 -12.09 -5.61 -15.82
N PRO A 272 -13.07 -4.83 -15.32
CA PRO A 272 -13.68 -5.06 -14.02
C PRO A 272 -14.70 -6.23 -14.01
N GLY A 273 -14.96 -6.86 -15.15
CA GLY A 273 -15.96 -7.90 -15.35
C GLY A 273 -17.22 -7.35 -16.06
N GLU A 274 -17.80 -8.11 -16.98
CA GLU A 274 -18.96 -7.64 -17.75
C GLU A 274 -20.27 -7.71 -16.95
N ILE A 275 -21.08 -6.66 -17.02
CA ILE A 275 -22.45 -6.64 -16.48
C ILE A 275 -23.41 -6.55 -17.64
N LYS A 276 -24.16 -7.63 -17.88
CA LYS A 276 -25.07 -7.72 -19.03
C LYS A 276 -26.41 -7.03 -18.78
N PHE A 277 -26.87 -7.00 -17.53
CA PHE A 277 -28.16 -6.46 -17.16
C PHE A 277 -28.07 -5.69 -15.85
N ILE A 278 -28.90 -4.66 -15.72
CA ILE A 278 -29.12 -3.94 -14.47
C ILE A 278 -30.52 -4.28 -13.99
N ASP A 279 -30.59 -4.81 -12.77
CA ASP A 279 -31.84 -5.02 -12.05
C ASP A 279 -32.11 -3.80 -11.15
N ILE A 280 -33.31 -3.24 -11.28
CA ILE A 280 -33.76 -2.09 -10.50
C ILE A 280 -34.83 -2.43 -9.48
N LEU A 281 -35.31 -3.67 -9.42
CA LEU A 281 -36.48 -4.05 -8.66
C LEU A 281 -36.33 -3.74 -7.16
N GLU A 282 -35.20 -4.12 -6.57
CA GLU A 282 -34.90 -3.89 -5.16
C GLU A 282 -34.95 -2.39 -4.79
N HIS A 283 -34.53 -1.51 -5.70
CA HIS A 283 -34.47 -0.06 -5.48
C HIS A 283 -35.86 0.61 -5.44
N PHE A 284 -36.91 -0.11 -5.84
CA PHE A 284 -38.30 0.34 -5.79
C PHE A 284 -39.07 -0.18 -4.57
N THR A 285 -38.48 -1.09 -3.77
CA THR A 285 -39.15 -1.73 -2.62
C THR A 285 -39.67 -0.71 -1.60
N ASP A 286 -38.86 0.31 -1.30
CA ASP A 286 -39.20 1.34 -0.30
C ASP A 286 -40.12 2.44 -0.86
N LYS A 287 -40.46 2.40 -2.14
CA LYS A 287 -41.20 3.47 -2.85
C LYS A 287 -42.69 3.16 -3.04
N LYS A 288 -43.25 2.20 -2.28
CA LYS A 288 -44.63 1.69 -2.43
C LYS A 288 -44.96 1.35 -3.90
N ALA A 289 -43.99 0.76 -4.61
CA ALA A 289 -44.09 0.52 -6.04
C ALA A 289 -45.04 -0.63 -6.40
N TYR A 290 -45.47 -0.64 -7.66
CA TYR A 290 -46.26 -1.69 -8.29
C TYR A 290 -45.45 -2.40 -9.37
N VAL A 291 -45.72 -3.69 -9.54
CA VAL A 291 -45.14 -4.56 -10.56
C VAL A 291 -46.23 -5.11 -11.48
N SER A 292 -45.89 -5.48 -12.71
CA SER A 292 -46.73 -6.15 -13.71
C SER A 292 -45.89 -7.06 -14.61
N GLY A 293 -46.53 -7.91 -15.43
CA GLY A 293 -45.83 -8.82 -16.36
C GLY A 293 -45.35 -10.11 -15.68
N PHE A 294 -46.11 -10.55 -14.67
CA PHE A 294 -45.80 -11.71 -13.84
C PHE A 294 -46.69 -12.90 -14.24
N SER A 295 -46.26 -14.15 -14.09
CA SER A 295 -47.06 -15.30 -14.53
C SER A 295 -48.29 -15.57 -13.64
N HIS A 296 -49.44 -15.89 -14.25
CA HIS A 296 -50.67 -16.23 -13.52
C HIS A 296 -50.51 -17.44 -12.60
N SER A 297 -49.55 -18.34 -12.86
CA SER A 297 -49.30 -19.53 -12.04
C SER A 297 -48.87 -19.21 -10.60
N ASN A 298 -48.29 -18.03 -10.34
CA ASN A 298 -47.88 -17.68 -8.97
C ASN A 298 -48.91 -16.82 -8.19
N LEU A 299 -50.12 -16.60 -8.74
CA LEU A 299 -51.27 -16.03 -8.03
C LEU A 299 -51.68 -16.82 -6.78
N LYS A 300 -51.43 -18.14 -6.77
CA LYS A 300 -51.74 -19.03 -5.65
C LYS A 300 -51.12 -18.57 -4.34
N TYR A 301 -49.98 -17.88 -4.42
CA TYR A 301 -49.22 -17.41 -3.26
C TYR A 301 -49.60 -16.00 -2.76
N VAL A 302 -50.42 -15.25 -3.49
CA VAL A 302 -50.91 -13.93 -3.05
C VAL A 302 -52.07 -14.13 -2.08
N LYS A 303 -51.82 -14.03 -0.75
CA LYS A 303 -52.84 -14.36 0.26
C LYS A 303 -54.05 -13.41 0.33
N SER A 304 -53.91 -12.17 -0.14
CA SER A 304 -54.99 -11.17 -0.09
C SER A 304 -55.96 -11.31 -1.28
N ALA A 305 -57.26 -11.43 -0.99
CA ALA A 305 -58.32 -11.55 -1.98
C ALA A 305 -58.42 -10.31 -2.90
N ASP A 306 -58.36 -9.10 -2.34
CA ASP A 306 -58.41 -7.84 -3.10
C ASP A 306 -57.28 -7.72 -4.12
N TYR A 307 -56.07 -8.15 -3.73
CA TYR A 307 -54.91 -8.11 -4.61
C TYR A 307 -54.90 -9.24 -5.65
N ARG A 308 -55.48 -10.41 -5.34
CA ARG A 308 -55.74 -11.44 -6.35
C ARG A 308 -56.68 -10.93 -7.45
N TRP A 309 -57.73 -10.20 -7.08
CA TRP A 309 -58.64 -9.58 -8.05
C TRP A 309 -57.93 -8.51 -8.88
N GLN A 310 -57.19 -7.60 -8.24
CA GLN A 310 -56.43 -6.57 -8.95
C GLN A 310 -55.44 -7.16 -9.96
N PHE A 311 -54.78 -8.26 -9.61
CA PHE A 311 -53.88 -8.93 -10.55
C PHE A 311 -54.63 -9.57 -11.71
N LYS A 312 -55.71 -10.31 -11.45
CA LYS A 312 -56.53 -10.94 -12.51
C LYS A 312 -57.10 -9.93 -13.51
N VAL A 313 -57.41 -8.71 -13.06
CA VAL A 313 -58.07 -7.69 -13.89
C VAL A 313 -57.10 -6.69 -14.50
N ARG A 314 -56.02 -6.33 -13.80
CA ARG A 314 -55.12 -5.22 -14.18
C ARG A 314 -53.66 -5.63 -14.41
N ASP A 315 -53.34 -6.92 -14.29
CA ASP A 315 -51.97 -7.44 -14.34
C ASP A 315 -51.01 -6.60 -13.46
N THR A 316 -51.42 -6.28 -12.23
CA THR A 316 -50.60 -5.44 -11.35
C THR A 316 -50.72 -5.77 -9.87
N LEU A 317 -49.58 -5.73 -9.16
CA LEU A 317 -49.49 -6.00 -7.73
C LEU A 317 -48.49 -5.05 -7.04
N PRO A 318 -48.70 -4.67 -5.77
CA PRO A 318 -47.68 -3.99 -4.98
C PRO A 318 -46.42 -4.85 -4.81
N LEU A 319 -45.24 -4.25 -5.02
CA LEU A 319 -43.93 -4.92 -4.97
C LEU A 319 -43.66 -5.62 -3.63
N LYS A 320 -44.21 -5.11 -2.52
CA LYS A 320 -44.05 -5.73 -1.18
C LYS A 320 -44.52 -7.18 -1.10
N TYR A 321 -45.45 -7.59 -1.96
CA TYR A 321 -45.94 -8.96 -2.02
C TYR A 321 -44.97 -9.89 -2.75
N LEU A 322 -43.96 -9.36 -3.44
CA LEU A 322 -43.03 -10.14 -4.27
C LEU A 322 -41.74 -10.60 -3.55
N LYS A 323 -41.61 -10.37 -2.23
CA LYS A 323 -40.39 -10.66 -1.44
C LYS A 323 -39.95 -12.14 -1.38
N HIS A 324 -40.75 -13.08 -1.87
CA HIS A 324 -40.52 -14.53 -1.74
C HIS A 324 -40.48 -15.30 -3.07
N TYR A 325 -40.39 -14.62 -4.23
CA TYR A 325 -40.44 -15.29 -5.54
C TYR A 325 -39.08 -15.30 -6.24
N ASN A 326 -38.83 -16.35 -7.02
CA ASN A 326 -37.74 -16.37 -7.99
C ASN A 326 -38.22 -15.65 -9.27
N LEU A 327 -37.74 -14.43 -9.47
CA LEU A 327 -38.23 -13.49 -10.50
C LEU A 327 -37.34 -13.45 -11.74
N GLU A 328 -36.30 -14.30 -11.81
CA GLU A 328 -35.23 -14.16 -12.80
C GLU A 328 -35.67 -14.39 -14.26
N GLU A 329 -36.78 -15.09 -14.47
CA GLU A 329 -37.28 -15.49 -15.80
C GLU A 329 -38.45 -14.65 -16.31
N GLU A 330 -38.99 -13.73 -15.50
CA GLU A 330 -40.19 -12.96 -15.87
C GLU A 330 -39.85 -11.57 -16.43
N ALA A 331 -40.61 -11.14 -17.46
CA ALA A 331 -40.45 -9.83 -18.11
C ALA A 331 -41.09 -8.69 -17.29
N LEU A 332 -40.69 -8.57 -16.03
CA LEU A 332 -41.30 -7.68 -15.06
C LEU A 332 -41.15 -6.21 -15.43
N LYS A 333 -42.20 -5.44 -15.13
CA LYS A 333 -42.19 -3.98 -15.17
C LYS A 333 -42.50 -3.43 -13.78
N VAL A 334 -41.80 -2.38 -13.37
CA VAL A 334 -41.95 -1.73 -12.06
C VAL A 334 -42.23 -0.24 -12.20
N GLY A 335 -42.99 0.33 -11.27
CA GLY A 335 -43.16 1.77 -11.18
C GLY A 335 -43.86 2.23 -9.90
N ILE A 336 -43.73 3.51 -9.56
CA ILE A 336 -44.38 4.12 -8.38
C ILE A 336 -45.90 4.32 -8.53
N SER A 337 -46.47 3.92 -9.66
CA SER A 337 -47.90 3.98 -9.93
C SER A 337 -48.34 2.71 -10.67
N GLN A 338 -49.65 2.42 -10.67
CA GLN A 338 -50.20 1.29 -11.42
C GLN A 338 -50.04 1.45 -12.95
N SER A 339 -49.86 2.67 -13.44
CA SER A 339 -49.65 2.98 -14.87
C SER A 339 -48.19 3.39 -15.17
N ARG A 340 -47.81 3.38 -16.47
CA ARG A 340 -46.51 3.87 -16.96
C ARG A 340 -45.27 3.24 -16.29
N LYS A 341 -45.34 1.94 -15.99
CA LYS A 341 -44.22 1.15 -15.46
C LYS A 341 -43.12 0.98 -16.51
N ILE A 342 -41.88 0.81 -16.07
CA ILE A 342 -40.71 0.56 -16.92
C ILE A 342 -40.17 -0.85 -16.66
N PRO A 343 -39.43 -1.48 -17.59
CA PRO A 343 -38.81 -2.78 -17.34
C PRO A 343 -37.97 -2.78 -16.06
N ALA A 344 -38.15 -3.78 -15.21
CA ALA A 344 -37.39 -3.95 -13.96
C ALA A 344 -35.95 -4.41 -14.21
N ARG A 345 -35.69 -4.94 -15.40
CA ARG A 345 -34.37 -5.35 -15.86
C ARG A 345 -34.13 -4.75 -17.24
N PHE A 346 -33.02 -4.06 -17.44
CA PHE A 346 -32.63 -3.54 -18.76
C PHE A 346 -31.19 -3.93 -19.12
N PRO A 347 -30.93 -4.23 -20.41
CA PRO A 347 -29.62 -4.67 -20.87
C PRO A 347 -28.62 -3.51 -20.84
N VAL A 348 -27.39 -3.81 -20.45
CA VAL A 348 -26.23 -2.93 -20.65
C VAL A 348 -25.75 -3.14 -22.08
N ASN A 349 -26.28 -2.32 -22.99
CA ASN A 349 -25.96 -2.39 -24.40
C ASN A 349 -25.59 -1.00 -24.97
N GLN A 350 -25.25 -0.96 -26.26
CA GLN A 350 -24.86 0.25 -26.96
C GLN A 350 -25.92 1.37 -26.88
N ASP A 351 -27.21 1.02 -26.86
CA ASP A 351 -28.29 2.00 -26.81
C ASP A 351 -28.40 2.64 -25.43
N LEU A 352 -28.36 1.85 -24.35
CA LEU A 352 -28.37 2.37 -23.00
C LEU A 352 -27.14 3.26 -22.78
N CYS A 353 -25.95 2.77 -23.10
CA CYS A 353 -24.71 3.53 -22.98
C CYS A 353 -24.74 4.84 -23.78
N ARG A 354 -25.30 4.84 -25.00
CA ARG A 354 -25.44 6.05 -25.82
C ARG A 354 -26.45 7.04 -25.24
N LEU A 355 -27.58 6.57 -24.72
CA LEU A 355 -28.57 7.42 -24.03
C LEU A 355 -27.97 8.09 -22.79
N ILE A 356 -27.19 7.35 -22.00
CA ILE A 356 -26.47 7.91 -20.86
C ILE A 356 -25.47 8.97 -21.34
N GLY A 357 -24.73 8.71 -22.42
CA GLY A 357 -23.84 9.70 -23.05
C GLY A 357 -24.57 11.01 -23.38
N TYR A 358 -25.71 10.92 -24.08
CA TYR A 358 -26.54 12.09 -24.40
C TYR A 358 -27.03 12.81 -23.14
N PHE A 359 -27.43 12.08 -22.10
CA PHE A 359 -27.97 12.68 -20.88
C PHE A 359 -26.90 13.38 -20.05
N ILE A 360 -25.70 12.80 -19.96
CA ILE A 360 -24.60 13.46 -19.24
C ILE A 360 -24.18 14.73 -19.99
N ALA A 361 -24.15 14.72 -21.33
CA ALA A 361 -23.90 15.91 -22.14
C ALA A 361 -25.02 16.95 -22.00
N GLU A 362 -26.21 16.66 -22.56
CA GLU A 362 -27.29 17.64 -22.79
C GLU A 362 -28.52 17.46 -21.88
N GLY A 363 -28.44 16.50 -20.96
CA GLY A 363 -29.57 16.11 -20.12
C GLY A 363 -29.75 16.99 -18.88
N SER A 364 -31.00 17.15 -18.48
CA SER A 364 -31.43 17.75 -17.22
C SER A 364 -32.71 17.06 -16.73
N TYR A 365 -33.18 17.43 -15.53
CA TYR A 365 -34.35 16.83 -14.90
C TYR A 365 -35.49 17.83 -14.86
N GLN A 366 -36.60 17.51 -15.53
CA GLN A 366 -37.85 18.27 -15.51
C GLN A 366 -39.03 17.32 -15.65
N ASN A 367 -39.59 16.87 -14.52
CA ASN A 367 -40.66 15.88 -14.47
C ASN A 367 -40.41 14.60 -15.29
N GLY A 368 -39.19 14.07 -15.18
CA GLY A 368 -38.65 13.04 -16.05
C GLY A 368 -37.24 13.42 -16.52
N LEU A 369 -36.87 12.94 -17.70
CA LEU A 369 -35.62 13.31 -18.35
C LEU A 369 -35.89 14.35 -19.44
N MET A 370 -35.08 15.40 -19.49
CA MET A 370 -35.13 16.40 -20.56
C MET A 370 -33.77 16.49 -21.24
N PHE A 371 -33.75 16.52 -22.57
CA PHE A 371 -32.54 16.73 -23.38
C PHE A 371 -32.70 18.01 -24.18
N SER A 372 -31.65 18.82 -24.26
CA SER A 372 -31.66 20.05 -25.06
C SER A 372 -30.64 19.93 -26.19
N PHE A 373 -31.12 19.86 -27.43
CA PHE A 373 -30.25 19.76 -28.62
C PHE A 373 -30.35 21.03 -29.47
N ASN A 374 -29.43 21.19 -30.41
CA ASN A 374 -29.56 22.18 -31.47
C ASN A 374 -30.55 21.72 -32.54
N LYS A 375 -31.26 22.64 -33.19
CA LYS A 375 -32.21 22.34 -34.28
C LYS A 375 -31.60 21.59 -35.47
N ARG A 376 -30.28 21.71 -35.69
CA ARG A 376 -29.55 20.99 -36.72
C ARG A 376 -29.32 19.51 -36.38
N GLU A 377 -29.53 19.10 -35.14
CA GLU A 377 -29.20 17.77 -34.61
C GLU A 377 -30.39 16.81 -34.59
N LYS A 378 -31.26 16.89 -35.61
CA LYS A 378 -32.47 16.05 -35.72
C LYS A 378 -32.21 14.54 -35.58
N GLY A 379 -31.01 14.09 -35.97
CA GLY A 379 -30.57 12.71 -35.81
C GLY A 379 -30.50 12.25 -34.35
N LEU A 380 -30.06 13.11 -33.43
CA LEU A 380 -29.96 12.80 -32.00
C LEU A 380 -31.35 12.67 -31.38
N VAL A 381 -32.27 13.58 -31.73
CA VAL A 381 -33.68 13.54 -31.30
C VAL A 381 -34.34 12.22 -31.72
N ARG A 382 -34.16 11.81 -32.98
CA ARG A 382 -34.69 10.52 -33.49
C ARG A 382 -34.08 9.33 -32.76
N ASP A 383 -32.79 9.39 -32.44
CA ASP A 383 -32.11 8.31 -31.75
C ASP A 383 -32.58 8.18 -30.29
N VAL A 384 -32.73 9.29 -29.56
CA VAL A 384 -33.33 9.29 -28.21
C VAL A 384 -34.73 8.69 -28.24
N ARG A 385 -35.59 9.09 -29.20
CA ARG A 385 -36.92 8.52 -29.39
C ARG A 385 -36.88 7.00 -29.51
N ASN A 386 -36.03 6.50 -30.42
CA ASN A 386 -35.94 5.08 -30.73
C ASN A 386 -35.38 4.27 -29.56
N ILE A 387 -34.36 4.80 -28.86
CA ILE A 387 -33.80 4.15 -27.68
C ILE A 387 -34.84 4.07 -26.56
N VAL A 388 -35.50 5.19 -26.25
CA VAL A 388 -36.50 5.26 -25.16
C VAL A 388 -37.70 4.36 -25.45
N LYS A 389 -38.16 4.31 -26.71
CA LYS A 389 -39.24 3.41 -27.12
C LYS A 389 -38.84 1.94 -27.02
N ARG A 390 -37.62 1.58 -27.42
CA ARG A 390 -37.16 0.19 -27.42
C ARG A 390 -36.79 -0.34 -26.03
N LEU A 391 -36.07 0.46 -25.23
CA LEU A 391 -35.58 0.02 -23.92
C LEU A 391 -36.63 0.17 -22.82
N PHE A 392 -37.51 1.17 -22.91
CA PHE A 392 -38.44 1.50 -21.82
C PHE A 392 -39.91 1.48 -22.25
N ASN A 393 -40.20 1.31 -23.55
CA ASN A 393 -41.54 1.42 -24.12
C ASN A 393 -42.25 2.73 -23.78
N LEU A 394 -41.50 3.82 -23.71
CA LEU A 394 -42.02 5.16 -23.44
C LEU A 394 -42.05 5.99 -24.72
N GLN A 395 -42.99 6.94 -24.77
CA GLN A 395 -43.02 7.99 -25.79
C GLN A 395 -42.25 9.22 -25.30
N ILE A 396 -41.82 10.05 -26.26
CA ILE A 396 -41.18 11.33 -25.98
C ILE A 396 -42.07 12.47 -26.48
N SER A 397 -42.00 13.60 -25.80
CA SER A 397 -42.48 14.88 -26.31
C SER A 397 -41.31 15.66 -26.91
N VAL A 398 -41.54 16.38 -28.01
CA VAL A 398 -40.53 17.22 -28.64
C VAL A 398 -41.10 18.61 -28.81
N ARG A 399 -40.40 19.62 -28.29
CA ARG A 399 -40.74 21.02 -28.44
C ARG A 399 -39.58 21.75 -29.11
N GLU A 400 -39.85 22.46 -30.20
CA GLU A 400 -38.86 23.31 -30.85
C GLU A 400 -39.11 24.76 -30.45
N VAL A 401 -38.08 25.44 -29.92
CA VAL A 401 -38.13 26.86 -29.58
C VAL A 401 -36.86 27.53 -30.10
N ASN A 402 -37.01 28.53 -30.97
CA ASN A 402 -35.91 29.21 -31.64
C ASN A 402 -34.94 28.23 -32.34
N ASN A 403 -33.68 28.17 -31.89
CA ASN A 403 -32.63 27.30 -32.44
C ASN A 403 -32.36 26.05 -31.57
N SER A 404 -33.21 25.77 -30.58
CA SER A 404 -33.10 24.63 -29.67
C SER A 404 -34.29 23.68 -29.83
N VAL A 405 -34.02 22.38 -29.69
CA VAL A 405 -35.01 21.31 -29.69
C VAL A 405 -34.94 20.61 -28.35
N THR A 406 -36.01 20.72 -27.58
CA THR A 406 -36.15 20.07 -26.29
C THR A 406 -36.89 18.75 -26.46
N VAL A 407 -36.30 17.67 -25.91
CA VAL A 407 -36.87 16.33 -25.89
C VAL A 407 -37.19 15.96 -24.44
N GLU A 408 -38.46 15.70 -24.15
CA GLU A 408 -38.92 15.31 -22.82
C GLU A 408 -39.35 13.85 -22.78
N VAL A 409 -38.80 13.10 -21.83
CA VAL A 409 -39.23 11.74 -21.47
C VAL A 409 -39.96 11.85 -20.13
N GLN A 410 -41.28 11.98 -20.18
CA GLN A 410 -42.13 12.19 -19.00
C GLN A 410 -42.32 10.89 -18.20
N SER A 411 -41.30 10.49 -17.45
CA SER A 411 -41.31 9.31 -16.59
C SER A 411 -40.58 9.55 -15.28
N LYS A 412 -41.34 9.62 -14.18
CA LYS A 412 -40.79 9.68 -12.82
C LYS A 412 -40.02 8.42 -12.43
N ASN A 413 -40.43 7.26 -12.94
CA ASN A 413 -39.70 6.01 -12.74
C ASN A 413 -38.29 6.11 -13.34
N LEU A 414 -38.14 6.69 -14.54
CA LEU A 414 -36.85 6.85 -15.19
C LEU A 414 -36.00 7.95 -14.54
N GLU A 415 -36.61 9.03 -14.05
CA GLU A 415 -35.95 10.04 -13.21
C GLU A 415 -35.32 9.39 -11.95
N ILE A 416 -36.07 8.52 -11.26
CA ILE A 416 -35.57 7.74 -10.11
C ILE A 416 -34.38 6.86 -10.51
N VAL A 417 -34.48 6.11 -11.62
CA VAL A 417 -33.37 5.26 -12.06
C VAL A 417 -32.09 6.08 -12.30
N PHE A 418 -32.20 7.19 -13.01
CA PHE A 418 -31.04 8.02 -13.34
C PHE A 418 -30.43 8.70 -12.09
N LEU A 419 -31.26 9.18 -11.17
CA LEU A 419 -30.81 9.83 -9.93
C LEU A 419 -30.30 8.83 -8.88
N ASP A 420 -31.11 7.83 -8.55
CA ASP A 420 -30.90 6.98 -7.37
C ASP A 420 -30.04 5.75 -7.69
N ILE A 421 -30.11 5.22 -8.91
CA ILE A 421 -29.41 3.96 -9.27
C ILE A 421 -28.16 4.27 -10.09
N PHE A 422 -28.29 5.10 -11.12
CA PHE A 422 -27.15 5.51 -11.95
C PHE A 422 -26.31 6.61 -11.31
N LYS A 423 -26.84 7.26 -10.26
CA LYS A 423 -26.17 8.31 -9.48
C LYS A 423 -25.75 9.53 -10.32
N ILE A 424 -26.51 9.84 -11.37
CA ILE A 424 -26.29 11.06 -12.16
C ILE A 424 -26.96 12.22 -11.42
N LYS A 425 -26.20 12.98 -10.63
CA LYS A 425 -26.77 14.07 -9.82
C LYS A 425 -27.22 15.26 -10.67
N LYS A 426 -28.15 16.07 -10.12
CA LYS A 426 -28.59 17.34 -10.74
C LYS A 426 -27.43 18.35 -10.79
N GLY A 427 -27.40 19.14 -11.86
CA GLY A 427 -26.42 20.21 -12.09
C GLY A 427 -25.12 19.71 -12.75
N ALA A 428 -24.62 20.46 -13.74
CA ALA A 428 -23.48 20.06 -14.58
C ALA A 428 -22.20 19.71 -13.79
N LYS A 429 -21.88 20.49 -12.74
CA LYS A 429 -20.71 20.26 -11.88
C LYS A 429 -20.75 18.94 -11.09
N ASN A 430 -21.93 18.35 -10.90
CA ASN A 430 -22.13 17.15 -10.09
C ASN A 430 -22.32 15.87 -10.94
N LYS A 431 -22.38 16.00 -12.27
CA LYS A 431 -22.54 14.85 -13.16
C LYS A 431 -21.29 13.96 -13.09
N ARG A 432 -21.51 12.64 -13.11
CA ARG A 432 -20.49 11.57 -13.04
C ARG A 432 -20.89 10.46 -14.00
N ILE A 433 -19.95 9.63 -14.42
CA ILE A 433 -20.25 8.46 -15.28
C ILE A 433 -20.82 7.33 -14.40
N PRO A 434 -21.98 6.76 -14.74
CA PRO A 434 -22.53 5.64 -13.99
C PRO A 434 -21.60 4.43 -13.97
N TRP A 435 -21.50 3.78 -12.81
CA TRP A 435 -20.60 2.67 -12.54
C TRP A 435 -20.68 1.53 -13.57
N PHE A 436 -21.88 1.19 -14.05
CA PHE A 436 -22.08 0.07 -14.98
C PHE A 436 -21.49 0.32 -16.38
N VAL A 437 -21.24 1.59 -16.76
CA VAL A 437 -20.66 1.91 -18.07
C VAL A 437 -19.23 1.35 -18.18
N TYR A 438 -18.50 1.27 -17.07
CA TYR A 438 -17.16 0.68 -17.00
C TYR A 438 -17.13 -0.84 -17.18
N HIS A 439 -18.27 -1.49 -16.92
CA HIS A 439 -18.51 -2.92 -17.09
C HIS A 439 -19.07 -3.27 -18.48
N GLY A 440 -19.36 -2.27 -19.31
CA GLY A 440 -19.76 -2.52 -20.70
C GLY A 440 -18.58 -3.00 -21.53
N ASN A 441 -18.82 -3.88 -22.49
CA ASN A 441 -17.81 -4.21 -23.50
C ASN A 441 -17.40 -2.98 -24.33
N GLU A 442 -16.31 -3.11 -25.09
CA GLU A 442 -15.73 -2.02 -25.87
C GLU A 442 -16.74 -1.30 -26.78
N SER A 443 -17.69 -2.04 -27.35
CA SER A 443 -18.72 -1.48 -28.23
C SER A 443 -19.71 -0.57 -27.48
N CYS A 444 -20.05 -0.94 -26.24
CA CYS A 444 -20.91 -0.16 -25.35
C CYS A 444 -20.20 1.12 -24.91
N ILE A 445 -18.94 1.01 -24.48
CA ILE A 445 -18.11 2.16 -24.07
C ILE A 445 -17.94 3.15 -25.22
N LYS A 446 -17.61 2.68 -26.44
CA LYS A 446 -17.50 3.55 -27.62
C LYS A 446 -18.81 4.22 -28.00
N SER A 447 -19.95 3.56 -27.78
CA SER A 447 -21.28 4.13 -28.01
C SER A 447 -21.62 5.21 -26.98
N PHE A 448 -21.20 5.03 -25.72
CA PHE A 448 -21.26 6.09 -24.70
C PHE A 448 -20.41 7.29 -25.10
N ILE A 449 -19.15 7.07 -25.49
CA ILE A 449 -18.23 8.15 -25.91
C ILE A 449 -18.81 8.91 -27.10
N TYR A 450 -19.37 8.20 -28.09
CA TYR A 450 -20.10 8.82 -29.20
C TYR A 450 -21.25 9.68 -28.68
N GLY A 451 -22.11 9.13 -27.81
CA GLY A 451 -23.28 9.83 -27.29
C GLY A 451 -22.90 11.13 -26.59
N TYR A 452 -21.93 11.07 -25.67
CA TYR A 452 -21.44 12.24 -24.96
C TYR A 452 -20.85 13.27 -25.94
N THR A 453 -19.91 12.85 -26.79
CA THR A 453 -19.17 13.77 -27.65
C THR A 453 -19.99 14.34 -28.80
N LYS A 454 -21.14 13.73 -29.13
CA LYS A 454 -22.11 14.30 -30.06
C LYS A 454 -23.05 15.32 -29.42
N GLY A 455 -23.29 15.24 -28.12
CA GLY A 455 -24.00 16.28 -27.39
C GLY A 455 -23.09 17.48 -27.12
N ASP A 456 -22.06 17.26 -26.30
CA ASP A 456 -21.26 18.34 -25.69
C ASP A 456 -19.78 18.32 -26.15
N GLY A 457 -19.46 17.50 -27.15
CA GLY A 457 -18.10 17.40 -27.68
C GLY A 457 -17.86 18.33 -28.87
N SER A 458 -16.61 18.79 -29.02
CA SER A 458 -16.20 19.52 -30.23
C SER A 458 -15.23 18.70 -31.07
N PHE A 459 -15.56 18.53 -32.35
CA PHE A 459 -14.69 17.88 -33.33
C PHE A 459 -13.84 18.94 -34.05
N ARG A 460 -12.52 18.79 -34.02
CA ARG A 460 -11.58 19.72 -34.67
C ARG A 460 -10.61 18.95 -35.55
N LYS A 461 -10.42 19.40 -36.78
CA LYS A 461 -9.40 18.88 -37.69
C LYS A 461 -8.19 19.81 -37.64
N ARG A 462 -7.02 19.29 -37.27
CA ARG A 462 -5.78 20.07 -37.21
C ARG A 462 -5.13 20.17 -38.61
N PRO A 463 -4.24 21.16 -38.83
CA PRO A 463 -3.51 21.31 -40.10
C PRO A 463 -2.71 20.07 -40.51
N ASP A 464 -2.25 19.26 -39.54
CA ASP A 464 -1.58 17.97 -39.76
C ASP A 464 -2.54 16.83 -40.14
N ASN A 465 -3.79 17.15 -40.50
CA ASN A 465 -4.86 16.24 -40.90
C ASN A 465 -5.31 15.27 -39.78
N THR A 466 -4.90 15.51 -38.53
CA THR A 466 -5.35 14.74 -37.37
C THR A 466 -6.70 15.25 -36.87
N ASN A 467 -7.59 14.30 -36.56
CA ASN A 467 -8.89 14.60 -35.98
C ASN A 467 -8.77 14.57 -34.47
N HIS A 468 -9.27 15.63 -33.82
CA HIS A 468 -9.35 15.78 -32.38
C HIS A 468 -10.82 15.82 -31.96
N ILE A 469 -11.13 15.11 -30.88
CA ILE A 469 -12.41 15.16 -30.20
C ILE A 469 -12.14 15.72 -28.80
N ASP A 470 -12.81 16.81 -28.48
CA ASP A 470 -12.71 17.45 -27.18
C ASP A 470 -13.98 17.25 -26.38
N VAL A 471 -13.82 16.91 -25.11
CA VAL A 471 -14.86 16.80 -24.10
C VAL A 471 -14.63 17.93 -23.11
N THR A 472 -15.54 18.90 -23.06
CA THR A 472 -15.43 20.05 -22.14
C THR A 472 -16.41 19.88 -21.00
N SER A 473 -16.02 20.23 -19.78
CA SER A 473 -16.93 20.23 -18.63
C SER A 473 -16.45 21.17 -17.54
N THR A 474 -17.38 21.68 -16.74
CA THR A 474 -17.08 22.34 -15.46
C THR A 474 -16.79 21.31 -14.35
N SER A 475 -17.14 20.03 -14.54
CA SER A 475 -16.90 18.95 -13.57
C SER A 475 -15.54 18.30 -13.83
N LYS A 476 -14.55 18.58 -12.96
CA LYS A 476 -13.23 17.93 -13.01
C LYS A 476 -13.36 16.41 -12.75
N ASP A 477 -14.29 16.02 -11.88
CA ASP A 477 -14.56 14.61 -11.57
C ASP A 477 -15.13 13.85 -12.77
N LEU A 478 -16.03 14.48 -13.54
CA LEU A 478 -16.56 13.89 -14.76
C LEU A 478 -15.45 13.65 -15.79
N LEU A 479 -14.52 14.59 -15.92
CA LEU A 479 -13.37 14.40 -16.80
C LEU A 479 -12.44 13.30 -16.29
N ASN A 480 -12.25 13.20 -14.97
CA ASN A 480 -11.49 12.09 -14.37
C ASN A 480 -12.12 10.74 -14.72
N ASP A 481 -13.42 10.60 -14.49
CA ASP A 481 -14.23 9.44 -14.86
C ASP A 481 -14.08 9.11 -16.35
N PHE A 482 -14.15 10.13 -17.21
CA PHE A 482 -14.05 9.99 -18.65
C PHE A 482 -12.66 9.47 -19.06
N GLN A 483 -11.58 9.95 -18.44
CA GLN A 483 -10.24 9.44 -18.72
C GLN A 483 -10.07 7.98 -18.28
N TYR A 484 -10.63 7.56 -17.14
CA TYR A 484 -10.62 6.14 -16.76
C TYR A 484 -11.40 5.30 -17.77
N LEU A 485 -12.55 5.79 -18.26
CA LEU A 485 -13.35 5.10 -19.26
C LEU A 485 -12.64 5.02 -20.62
N LEU A 486 -11.97 6.09 -21.06
CA LEU A 486 -11.12 6.08 -22.25
C LEU A 486 -9.98 5.05 -22.11
N SER A 487 -9.41 4.93 -20.91
CA SER A 487 -8.34 3.97 -20.62
C SER A 487 -8.84 2.52 -20.64
N ARG A 488 -10.13 2.23 -20.43
CA ARG A 488 -10.71 0.88 -20.64
C ARG A 488 -10.69 0.44 -22.10
N VAL A 489 -10.74 1.38 -23.03
CA VAL A 489 -10.73 1.13 -24.48
C VAL A 489 -9.42 1.55 -25.16
N GLY A 490 -8.34 1.73 -24.38
CA GLY A 490 -7.01 2.01 -24.91
C GLY A 490 -6.80 3.42 -25.46
N ILE A 491 -7.69 4.37 -25.13
CA ILE A 491 -7.63 5.76 -25.58
C ILE A 491 -6.98 6.63 -24.51
N SER A 492 -6.01 7.44 -24.92
CA SER A 492 -5.44 8.48 -24.06
C SER A 492 -5.96 9.85 -24.47
N ALA A 493 -6.42 10.65 -23.51
CA ALA A 493 -6.73 12.05 -23.71
C ALA A 493 -5.69 12.94 -23.02
N SER A 494 -5.66 14.19 -23.45
CA SER A 494 -4.87 15.28 -22.87
C SER A 494 -5.80 16.26 -22.18
N PHE A 495 -5.51 16.57 -20.93
CA PHE A 495 -6.25 17.53 -20.14
C PHE A 495 -5.69 18.95 -20.29
N TYR A 496 -6.59 19.92 -20.43
CA TYR A 496 -6.29 21.34 -20.51
C TYR A 496 -7.30 22.14 -19.68
N ARG A 497 -6.82 23.21 -19.02
CA ARG A 497 -7.68 24.21 -18.37
C ARG A 497 -7.95 25.33 -19.39
N ARG A 498 -9.22 25.70 -19.57
CA ARG A 498 -9.60 26.88 -20.35
C ARG A 498 -9.86 28.04 -19.39
N ASN A 499 -8.93 28.99 -19.34
CA ASN A 499 -9.19 30.26 -18.66
C ASN A 499 -10.19 31.07 -19.50
N VAL A 500 -11.41 31.24 -19.00
CA VAL A 500 -12.38 32.15 -19.61
C VAL A 500 -12.17 33.52 -18.95
N ASN A 501 -11.39 34.40 -19.59
CA ASN A 501 -11.33 35.81 -19.22
C ASN A 501 -12.64 36.49 -19.63
N LYS A 502 -13.73 36.30 -18.89
CA LYS A 502 -14.93 37.15 -19.00
C LYS A 502 -15.28 37.71 -17.62
N ARG A 503 -14.81 38.94 -17.38
CA ARG A 503 -15.28 39.78 -16.28
C ARG A 503 -16.71 40.20 -16.59
N LYS A 504 -17.70 39.80 -15.78
CA LYS A 504 -19.06 40.34 -15.84
C LYS A 504 -19.29 41.19 -14.59
N LYS A 505 -19.65 42.46 -14.80
CA LYS A 505 -19.99 43.43 -13.75
C LYS A 505 -21.50 43.31 -13.49
N ILE A 506 -21.88 42.94 -12.28
CA ILE A 506 -23.28 43.00 -11.82
C ILE A 506 -23.28 43.92 -10.61
N GLY A 507 -23.83 45.14 -10.77
CA GLY A 507 -23.73 46.20 -9.77
C GLY A 507 -22.28 46.65 -9.52
N SER A 508 -21.90 46.80 -8.25
CA SER A 508 -20.56 47.22 -7.81
C SER A 508 -19.55 46.07 -7.66
N LYS A 509 -19.96 44.80 -7.87
CA LYS A 509 -19.09 43.63 -7.72
C LYS A 509 -18.70 43.01 -9.06
N TRP A 510 -17.41 42.70 -9.18
CA TRP A 510 -16.86 41.89 -10.25
C TRP A 510 -17.05 40.41 -9.92
N THR A 511 -17.73 39.66 -10.80
CA THR A 511 -17.80 38.19 -10.70
C THR A 511 -16.91 37.52 -11.76
N VAL A 512 -16.08 36.57 -11.32
CA VAL A 512 -15.22 35.73 -12.17
C VAL A 512 -16.06 34.56 -12.70
N SER A 513 -16.05 34.31 -14.01
CA SER A 513 -16.77 33.18 -14.62
C SER A 513 -16.13 31.83 -14.28
N ASN A 514 -16.96 30.81 -14.07
CA ASN A 514 -16.56 29.42 -13.81
C ASN A 514 -15.46 28.92 -14.75
N GLU A 515 -14.47 28.23 -14.17
CA GLU A 515 -13.42 27.54 -14.93
C GLU A 515 -13.98 26.38 -15.73
N ASN A 516 -13.57 26.26 -16.99
CA ASN A 516 -13.90 25.12 -17.84
C ASN A 516 -12.65 24.27 -18.06
N TYR A 517 -12.84 22.96 -18.07
CA TYR A 517 -11.78 21.99 -18.31
C TYR A 517 -12.08 21.19 -19.58
N THR A 518 -11.06 20.74 -20.28
CA THR A 518 -11.20 20.00 -21.53
C THR A 518 -10.29 18.77 -21.56
N LEU A 519 -10.84 17.61 -21.91
CA LEU A 519 -10.09 16.44 -22.34
C LEU A 519 -10.12 16.33 -23.87
N SER A 520 -8.94 16.26 -24.50
CA SER A 520 -8.80 16.12 -25.95
C SER A 520 -8.12 14.80 -26.30
N PHE A 521 -8.74 14.00 -27.16
CA PHE A 521 -8.12 12.79 -27.72
C PHE A 521 -8.18 12.84 -29.25
N SER A 522 -7.21 12.20 -29.91
CA SER A 522 -7.03 12.34 -31.35
C SER A 522 -6.91 11.01 -32.08
N GLY A 523 -7.09 11.05 -33.41
CA GLY A 523 -7.00 9.87 -34.27
C GLY A 523 -8.29 9.05 -34.33
N TYR A 524 -9.43 9.61 -33.92
CA TYR A 524 -10.73 8.97 -33.99
C TYR A 524 -11.70 9.74 -34.89
N VAL A 525 -12.62 9.00 -35.51
CA VAL A 525 -13.73 9.56 -36.29
C VAL A 525 -15.03 8.91 -35.86
N TYR A 526 -16.12 9.64 -36.09
CA TYR A 526 -17.46 9.07 -35.97
C TYR A 526 -17.73 8.16 -37.17
N LYS A 527 -18.12 6.91 -36.90
CA LYS A 527 -18.66 5.99 -37.90
C LYS A 527 -19.90 5.33 -37.32
N GLY A 528 -21.05 5.58 -37.92
CA GLY A 528 -22.34 5.22 -37.34
C GLY A 528 -22.53 5.88 -35.97
N LYS A 529 -22.92 5.08 -34.98
CA LYS A 529 -23.20 5.51 -33.58
C LYS A 529 -22.04 5.15 -32.64
N SER A 530 -20.81 5.16 -33.15
CA SER A 530 -19.59 4.77 -32.46
C SER A 530 -18.42 5.65 -32.90
N ILE A 531 -17.30 5.53 -32.17
CA ILE A 531 -16.01 6.08 -32.55
C ILE A 531 -15.07 4.97 -33.02
N ILE A 532 -14.42 5.19 -34.15
CA ILE A 532 -13.41 4.27 -34.68
C ILE A 532 -12.08 4.99 -34.84
N LYS A 533 -11.00 4.23 -34.65
CA LYS A 533 -9.64 4.74 -34.86
C LYS A 533 -9.44 4.94 -36.38
N LYS A 534 -9.14 6.18 -36.79
CA LYS A 534 -8.69 6.47 -38.16
C LYS A 534 -7.24 6.02 -38.27
N ASN A 535 -6.85 5.34 -39.36
CA ASN A 535 -5.51 4.78 -39.57
C ASN A 535 -4.40 5.81 -39.30
N ASN A 536 -3.94 5.84 -38.06
CA ASN A 536 -2.89 6.72 -37.58
C ASN A 536 -1.72 5.85 -37.15
N ARG A 537 -0.50 6.24 -37.54
CA ARG A 537 0.73 5.54 -37.17
C ARG A 537 0.76 5.33 -35.65
N GLU A 538 1.00 4.10 -35.19
CA GLU A 538 1.03 3.73 -33.75
C GLU A 538 1.89 4.65 -32.89
N ARG A 539 2.95 5.24 -33.49
CA ARG A 539 3.83 6.23 -32.87
C ARG A 539 3.13 7.46 -32.28
N ASN A 540 1.85 7.69 -32.59
CA ASN A 540 1.06 8.80 -32.07
C ASN A 540 0.12 8.38 -30.91
N ASN A 541 0.05 7.08 -30.56
CA ASN A 541 -0.72 6.58 -29.42
C ASN A 541 0.20 6.32 -28.22
N ILE A 542 0.04 7.07 -27.14
CA ILE A 542 0.95 6.98 -25.98
C ILE A 542 0.93 5.61 -25.29
N SER A 543 -0.19 4.88 -25.35
CA SER A 543 -0.28 3.52 -24.79
C SER A 543 0.58 2.49 -25.54
N LEU A 544 0.98 2.83 -26.77
CA LEU A 544 1.83 2.01 -27.63
C LEU A 544 3.22 2.59 -27.80
N GLN A 545 3.55 3.69 -27.11
CA GLN A 545 4.85 4.35 -27.16
C GLN A 545 5.70 3.96 -25.95
N ILE A 546 7.00 3.84 -26.20
CA ILE A 546 8.04 3.74 -25.18
C ILE A 546 8.97 4.94 -25.37
N PRO A 547 9.33 5.68 -24.31
CA PRO A 547 10.35 6.72 -24.38
C PRO A 547 11.64 6.16 -24.99
N LEU A 548 12.21 6.85 -25.97
CA LEU A 548 13.46 6.40 -26.58
C LEU A 548 14.63 6.80 -25.67
N LEU A 549 14.92 5.92 -24.72
CA LEU A 549 16.03 6.04 -23.78
C LEU A 549 17.39 5.84 -24.47
N ASN A 550 18.45 6.36 -23.84
CA ASN A 550 19.82 6.24 -24.36
C ASN A 550 20.26 4.79 -24.51
N VAL A 551 19.80 3.89 -23.64
CA VAL A 551 20.11 2.45 -23.71
C VAL A 551 19.65 1.81 -25.01
N PHE A 552 18.55 2.28 -25.61
CA PHE A 552 18.06 1.75 -26.89
C PHE A 552 18.95 2.16 -28.08
N ARG A 553 19.74 3.24 -27.96
CA ARG A 553 20.64 3.70 -29.03
C ARG A 553 21.79 2.74 -29.31
N LYS A 554 22.10 1.82 -28.38
CA LYS A 554 23.07 0.74 -28.59
C LYS A 554 22.57 -0.33 -29.57
N PHE A 555 21.24 -0.47 -29.69
CA PHE A 555 20.59 -1.56 -30.44
C PHE A 555 19.83 -1.07 -31.66
N ILE A 556 19.53 0.23 -31.75
CA ILE A 556 18.66 0.79 -32.78
C ILE A 556 19.28 2.08 -33.34
N SER A 557 19.62 2.06 -34.63
CA SER A 557 20.01 3.27 -35.38
C SER A 557 18.79 4.14 -35.63
N LEU A 558 18.72 5.31 -34.97
CA LEU A 558 17.60 6.25 -35.06
C LEU A 558 18.12 7.69 -35.11
N SER A 559 17.33 8.57 -35.75
CA SER A 559 17.60 10.02 -35.79
C SER A 559 17.73 10.60 -34.38
N LYS A 560 18.75 11.45 -34.17
CA LYS A 560 18.97 12.19 -32.89
C LYS A 560 17.76 12.99 -32.42
N LYS A 561 16.83 13.36 -33.32
CA LYS A 561 15.61 14.15 -33.01
C LYS A 561 14.44 13.30 -32.50
N GLN A 562 14.49 11.96 -32.62
CA GLN A 562 13.38 11.09 -32.23
C GLN A 562 13.37 10.86 -30.71
N LYS A 563 12.21 11.08 -30.06
CA LYS A 563 12.04 10.99 -28.58
C LYS A 563 11.29 9.74 -28.09
N VAL A 564 10.56 9.06 -28.97
CA VAL A 564 9.74 7.89 -28.65
C VAL A 564 9.83 6.83 -29.74
N ILE A 565 9.58 5.57 -29.40
CA ILE A 565 9.47 4.43 -30.33
C ILE A 565 8.18 3.65 -30.05
N SER A 566 7.56 3.05 -31.06
CA SER A 566 6.38 2.21 -30.83
C SER A 566 6.78 0.82 -30.32
N LYS A 567 5.95 0.19 -29.48
CA LYS A 567 6.14 -1.19 -28.99
C LYS A 567 6.37 -2.17 -30.14
N LYS A 568 5.56 -2.10 -31.21
CA LYS A 568 5.71 -2.94 -32.41
C LYS A 568 7.06 -2.76 -33.12
N ARG A 569 7.55 -1.53 -33.23
CA ARG A 569 8.85 -1.27 -33.86
C ARG A 569 9.98 -1.71 -32.95
N LEU A 570 9.87 -1.45 -31.65
CA LEU A 570 10.83 -1.89 -30.64
C LEU A 570 10.95 -3.42 -30.60
N ALA A 571 9.84 -4.15 -30.70
CA ALA A 571 9.80 -5.62 -30.72
C ALA A 571 10.66 -6.24 -31.84
N LYS A 572 10.79 -5.56 -32.99
CA LYS A 572 11.65 -6.03 -34.10
C LYS A 572 13.15 -6.03 -33.77
N TYR A 573 13.57 -5.25 -32.77
CA TYR A 573 14.97 -5.10 -32.38
C TYR A 573 15.31 -5.81 -31.07
N ILE A 574 14.32 -6.38 -30.37
CA ILE A 574 14.47 -6.94 -29.02
C ILE A 574 13.98 -8.39 -29.01
N THR A 575 14.63 -9.26 -29.77
CA THR A 575 14.35 -10.70 -29.79
C THR A 575 15.19 -11.51 -28.80
N SER A 576 16.23 -10.92 -28.20
CA SER A 576 17.21 -11.62 -27.36
C SER A 576 17.39 -11.07 -25.94
N ASN A 577 16.71 -9.98 -25.55
CA ASN A 577 16.84 -9.37 -24.23
C ASN A 577 15.55 -9.51 -23.41
N THR A 578 15.55 -10.49 -22.48
CA THR A 578 14.43 -10.82 -21.60
C THR A 578 13.99 -9.67 -20.70
N ASP A 579 14.90 -8.78 -20.29
CA ASP A 579 14.57 -7.62 -19.44
C ASP A 579 13.72 -6.58 -20.17
N LEU A 580 14.00 -6.33 -21.45
CA LEU A 580 13.26 -5.36 -22.27
C LEU A 580 11.93 -5.92 -22.81
N HIS A 581 11.80 -7.25 -22.88
CA HIS A 581 10.53 -7.92 -23.23
C HIS A 581 9.39 -7.55 -22.28
N SER A 582 9.68 -7.30 -21.01
CA SER A 582 8.69 -6.89 -20.01
C SER A 582 8.00 -5.55 -20.34
N LEU A 583 8.67 -4.65 -21.06
CA LEU A 583 8.11 -3.37 -21.52
C LEU A 583 7.16 -3.53 -22.72
N LEU A 584 7.35 -4.60 -23.50
CA LEU A 584 6.54 -4.92 -24.67
C LEU A 584 5.22 -5.60 -24.29
N LEU A 585 5.28 -6.52 -23.32
CA LEU A 585 4.14 -7.32 -22.87
C LEU A 585 3.24 -6.59 -21.86
N GLY A 586 3.77 -5.59 -21.16
CA GLY A 586 3.03 -4.82 -20.16
C GLY A 586 2.00 -3.84 -20.74
N ASN A 587 1.01 -3.51 -19.91
CA ASN A 587 -0.07 -2.56 -20.23
C ASN A 587 0.15 -1.18 -19.56
N VAL A 588 1.32 -0.96 -18.96
CA VAL A 588 1.74 0.35 -18.44
C VAL A 588 2.10 1.34 -19.55
N SER A 589 2.08 2.62 -19.21
CA SER A 589 2.45 3.76 -20.04
C SER A 589 3.42 4.68 -19.28
N PHE A 590 4.21 5.45 -20.01
CA PHE A 590 5.26 6.30 -19.44
C PHE A 590 5.01 7.76 -19.80
N LEU A 591 4.85 8.60 -18.79
CA LEU A 591 4.45 10.00 -18.95
C LEU A 591 5.59 10.92 -18.52
N LYS A 592 6.08 11.76 -19.43
CA LYS A 592 7.15 12.70 -19.06
C LYS A 592 6.66 13.71 -18.03
N VAL A 593 7.45 13.98 -17.00
CA VAL A 593 7.17 15.05 -16.04
C VAL A 593 7.23 16.41 -16.74
N ARG A 594 6.27 17.28 -16.44
CA ARG A 594 6.14 18.63 -17.02
C ARG A 594 6.42 19.69 -16.00
N ASP A 595 5.85 19.54 -14.81
CA ASP A 595 6.03 20.49 -13.73
C ASP A 595 5.98 19.82 -12.37
N ILE A 596 6.61 20.50 -11.40
CA ILE A 596 6.73 20.03 -10.02
C ILE A 596 6.55 21.26 -9.13
N HIS A 597 5.58 21.20 -8.23
CA HIS A 597 5.32 22.28 -7.28
C HIS A 597 5.43 21.76 -5.85
N ARG A 598 6.17 22.45 -5.00
CA ARG A 598 6.09 22.25 -3.55
C ARG A 598 4.84 22.95 -3.05
N ILE A 599 4.05 22.26 -2.24
CA ILE A 599 2.78 22.76 -1.70
C ILE A 599 2.86 22.72 -0.18
N ASN A 600 2.44 23.81 0.45
CA ASN A 600 2.28 23.87 1.90
C ASN A 600 0.88 23.36 2.27
N TYR A 601 0.83 22.52 3.28
CA TYR A 601 -0.40 21.94 3.82
C TYR A 601 -0.43 22.10 5.34
N ASP A 602 -1.61 21.97 5.93
CA ASP A 602 -1.74 21.99 7.39
C ASP A 602 -1.08 20.71 7.95
N PRO A 603 -0.13 20.83 8.90
CA PRO A 603 0.43 19.68 9.60
C PRO A 603 -0.60 18.73 10.23
N ASN A 604 -1.81 19.22 10.51
CA ASN A 604 -2.92 18.41 11.03
C ASN A 604 -3.70 17.64 9.97
N ASP A 605 -3.47 17.91 8.68
CA ASP A 605 -4.10 17.17 7.59
C ASP A 605 -3.70 15.70 7.62
N TYR A 606 -4.56 14.85 7.05
CA TYR A 606 -4.28 13.42 6.92
C TYR A 606 -3.75 13.08 5.52
N VAL A 607 -2.85 12.10 5.52
CA VAL A 607 -2.34 11.39 4.35
C VAL A 607 -2.68 9.90 4.49
N TYR A 608 -2.87 9.21 3.37
CA TYR A 608 -3.43 7.88 3.23
C TYR A 608 -2.56 7.00 2.34
N ASP A 609 -2.61 5.68 2.52
CA ASP A 609 -1.88 4.73 1.67
C ASP A 609 -2.62 3.38 1.59
N PHE A 610 -2.22 2.52 0.64
CA PHE A 610 -2.65 1.12 0.61
C PHE A 610 -1.45 0.20 0.85
N SER A 611 -1.68 -0.89 1.59
CA SER A 611 -0.77 -2.03 1.57
C SER A 611 -1.28 -3.04 0.54
N VAL A 612 -0.49 -3.30 -0.50
CA VAL A 612 -0.81 -4.25 -1.59
C VAL A 612 0.27 -5.32 -1.64
N PRO A 613 0.14 -6.44 -0.90
CA PRO A 613 1.17 -7.47 -0.83
C PRO A 613 1.53 -8.05 -2.20
N GLY A 614 2.82 -8.29 -2.42
CA GLY A 614 3.36 -8.93 -3.62
C GLY A 614 3.56 -8.00 -4.82
N GLN A 615 2.74 -6.94 -4.97
CA GLN A 615 2.90 -5.96 -6.05
C GLN A 615 3.43 -4.61 -5.59
N GLU A 616 3.18 -4.24 -4.33
CA GLU A 616 3.78 -3.06 -3.70
C GLU A 616 3.46 -1.72 -4.40
N ASN A 617 2.32 -1.66 -5.09
CA ASN A 617 1.87 -0.46 -5.77
C ASN A 617 0.35 -0.39 -5.92
N PHE A 618 -0.17 0.84 -6.06
CA PHE A 618 -1.56 1.10 -6.37
C PHE A 618 -1.71 2.29 -7.32
N TYR A 619 -2.85 2.38 -8.00
CA TYR A 619 -3.13 3.43 -8.97
C TYR A 619 -3.97 4.56 -8.36
N GLY A 620 -3.51 5.80 -8.48
CA GLY A 620 -4.16 6.97 -7.90
C GLY A 620 -3.75 8.29 -8.53
N GLY A 621 -4.35 9.40 -8.12
CA GLY A 621 -4.09 10.73 -8.70
C GLY A 621 -5.16 11.16 -9.70
N PHE A 622 -5.15 12.45 -10.06
CA PHE A 622 -6.02 12.97 -11.09
C PHE A 622 -5.57 12.44 -12.46
N LEU A 623 -6.48 11.80 -13.18
CA LEU A 623 -6.27 11.02 -14.41
C LEU A 623 -5.42 9.75 -14.21
N GLY A 624 -4.89 9.53 -13.00
CA GLY A 624 -4.23 8.32 -12.54
C GLY A 624 -2.75 8.16 -12.90
N VAL A 625 -1.94 7.74 -11.95
CA VAL A 625 -0.54 7.30 -12.03
C VAL A 625 -0.31 6.17 -11.02
N PHE A 626 0.78 5.41 -11.13
CA PHE A 626 1.11 4.40 -10.12
C PHE A 626 1.97 4.97 -9.00
N LEU A 627 1.58 4.64 -7.77
CA LEU A 627 2.21 5.03 -6.51
C LEU A 627 2.78 3.79 -5.84
N HIS A 628 3.96 3.91 -5.23
CA HIS A 628 4.58 2.83 -4.47
C HIS A 628 3.92 2.74 -3.09
N ASN A 629 3.64 1.54 -2.61
CA ASN A 629 3.12 1.35 -1.25
C ASN A 629 4.21 1.66 -0.20
N THR A 630 3.82 1.74 1.06
CA THR A 630 4.80 1.70 2.14
C THR A 630 5.25 0.27 2.43
N MET A 631 6.55 0.03 2.37
CA MET A 631 7.24 -1.07 3.06
C MET A 631 8.50 -0.52 3.74
N GLY A 632 8.76 -0.95 4.98
CA GLY A 632 9.87 -0.43 5.79
C GLY A 632 10.66 -1.54 6.47
N GLU A 633 11.59 -2.17 5.77
CA GLU A 633 12.60 -3.04 6.39
C GLU A 633 13.93 -2.27 6.53
N GLY A 634 14.78 -2.62 7.49
CA GLY A 634 16.11 -2.02 7.68
C GLY A 634 16.79 -2.45 8.98
N GLY A 635 18.08 -2.12 9.14
CA GLY A 635 18.80 -2.30 10.40
C GLY A 635 20.06 -1.43 10.48
N ALA A 636 20.76 -1.50 11.61
CA ALA A 636 22.00 -0.77 11.84
C ALA A 636 22.96 -1.54 12.75
N VAL A 637 24.26 -1.40 12.50
CA VAL A 637 25.35 -1.82 13.37
C VAL A 637 26.12 -0.60 13.81
N TYR A 638 26.51 -0.52 15.07
CA TYR A 638 27.18 0.67 15.59
C TYR A 638 28.18 0.34 16.71
N THR A 639 29.21 1.17 16.83
CA THR A 639 30.33 0.98 17.77
C THR A 639 31.07 2.30 17.99
N ASN A 640 31.81 2.39 19.10
CA ASN A 640 32.76 3.47 19.36
C ASN A 640 34.21 3.10 18.99
N ASN A 641 34.46 1.85 18.58
CA ASN A 641 35.79 1.34 18.24
C ASN A 641 36.05 1.46 16.72
N GLU A 642 37.11 2.18 16.35
CA GLU A 642 37.44 2.44 14.95
C GLU A 642 37.86 1.18 14.18
N GLN A 643 38.56 0.26 14.83
CA GLN A 643 38.96 -1.01 14.21
C GLN A 643 37.75 -1.90 13.93
N ILE A 644 36.80 -1.97 14.88
CA ILE A 644 35.54 -2.69 14.68
C ILE A 644 34.74 -2.05 13.56
N LYS A 645 34.62 -0.72 13.51
CA LYS A 645 33.97 0.01 12.41
C LYS A 645 34.54 -0.37 11.05
N LYS A 646 35.88 -0.42 10.91
CA LYS A 646 36.54 -0.85 9.67
C LYS A 646 36.22 -2.30 9.32
N ASN A 647 36.17 -3.19 10.30
CA ASN A 647 35.79 -4.58 10.08
C ASN A 647 34.32 -4.69 9.63
N VAL A 648 33.40 -3.98 10.29
CA VAL A 648 31.97 -3.91 9.93
C VAL A 648 31.81 -3.45 8.48
N GLU A 649 32.46 -2.36 8.07
CA GLU A 649 32.39 -1.89 6.68
C GLU A 649 32.97 -2.90 5.70
N SER A 650 34.10 -3.53 6.06
CA SER A 650 34.74 -4.55 5.23
C SER A 650 33.82 -5.74 4.99
N PHE A 651 33.30 -6.38 6.06
CA PHE A 651 32.36 -7.49 5.94
C PHE A 651 31.05 -7.09 5.23
N ARG A 652 30.57 -5.86 5.41
CA ARG A 652 29.36 -5.35 4.74
C ARG A 652 29.55 -5.13 3.24
N ASP A 653 30.77 -4.77 2.86
CA ASP A 653 31.20 -4.42 1.50
C ASP A 653 32.15 -5.48 0.94
N TRP A 654 31.65 -6.72 0.85
CA TRP A 654 32.28 -7.85 0.15
C TRP A 654 33.60 -8.38 0.73
N GLY A 655 34.01 -7.89 1.91
CA GLY A 655 35.28 -8.21 2.54
C GLY A 655 36.44 -7.33 2.06
N ARG A 656 36.12 -6.19 1.43
CA ARG A 656 37.10 -5.26 0.87
C ARG A 656 37.99 -4.69 1.98
N ASP A 657 39.30 -4.80 1.82
CA ASP A 657 40.27 -4.32 2.83
C ASP A 657 40.37 -2.79 2.89
N CYS A 658 40.17 -2.15 1.73
CA CYS A 658 40.22 -0.71 1.60
C CYS A 658 38.98 -0.03 2.18
N TRP A 659 39.22 0.89 3.12
CA TRP A 659 38.19 1.67 3.82
C TRP A 659 37.89 3.03 3.17
N CYS A 660 38.44 3.31 1.97
CA CYS A 660 38.13 4.54 1.25
C CYS A 660 36.62 4.62 0.96
N SER A 661 36.02 5.79 1.21
CA SER A 661 34.62 6.03 0.89
C SER A 661 34.38 5.89 -0.62
N SER A 662 33.17 5.49 -1.01
CA SER A 662 32.77 5.44 -2.42
C SER A 662 33.05 6.77 -3.11
N GLY A 663 33.70 6.72 -4.28
CA GLY A 663 34.06 7.92 -5.05
C GLY A 663 35.32 8.65 -4.55
N LYS A 664 35.96 8.19 -3.47
CA LYS A 664 37.28 8.67 -3.02
C LYS A 664 38.30 7.57 -3.21
N ASP A 665 39.44 7.93 -3.78
CA ASP A 665 40.54 7.00 -4.01
C ASP A 665 41.71 7.33 -3.08
N ASN A 666 42.44 6.28 -2.66
CA ASN A 666 43.68 6.38 -1.90
C ASN A 666 43.60 7.18 -0.57
N THR A 667 42.42 7.33 0.03
CA THR A 667 42.29 7.87 1.39
C THR A 667 43.06 7.04 2.43
N CYS A 668 43.24 5.75 2.17
CA CYS A 668 44.08 4.87 2.97
C CYS A 668 45.58 5.11 2.81
N GLY A 669 46.02 5.79 1.74
CA GLY A 669 47.44 6.01 1.42
C GLY A 669 48.21 4.78 0.92
N GLN A 670 47.53 3.64 0.71
CA GLN A 670 48.15 2.33 0.43
C GLN A 670 47.87 1.79 -0.98
N ARG A 671 47.27 2.58 -1.87
CA ARG A 671 46.66 2.08 -3.12
C ARG A 671 47.58 1.21 -3.99
N PHE A 672 48.87 1.47 -4.06
CA PHE A 672 49.82 0.70 -4.87
C PHE A 672 51.15 0.44 -4.13
N LYS A 673 51.13 0.43 -2.79
CA LYS A 673 52.37 0.44 -1.99
C LYS A 673 52.75 -0.91 -1.38
N GLN A 674 51.89 -1.91 -1.50
CA GLN A 674 52.02 -3.16 -0.74
C GLN A 674 51.79 -4.37 -1.64
N GLN A 675 52.20 -5.54 -1.16
CA GLN A 675 51.85 -6.84 -1.72
C GLN A 675 50.91 -7.53 -0.74
N PHE A 676 49.80 -8.09 -1.23
CA PHE A 676 48.78 -8.74 -0.41
C PHE A 676 48.61 -10.20 -0.81
N GLY A 677 49.03 -11.13 0.06
CA GLY A 677 49.05 -12.55 -0.26
C GLY A 677 49.93 -12.83 -1.48
N GLU A 678 49.42 -13.66 -2.40
CA GLU A 678 50.12 -14.02 -3.65
C GLU A 678 49.87 -13.01 -4.80
N LEU A 679 49.15 -11.92 -4.54
CA LEU A 679 48.92 -10.89 -5.56
C LEU A 679 50.23 -10.15 -5.89
N PRO A 680 50.34 -9.52 -7.07
CA PRO A 680 51.52 -8.73 -7.44
C PRO A 680 51.77 -7.56 -6.47
N LEU A 681 53.05 -7.21 -6.26
CA LEU A 681 53.42 -5.98 -5.56
C LEU A 681 52.82 -4.77 -6.30
N GLY A 682 52.14 -3.89 -5.57
CA GLY A 682 51.50 -2.71 -6.13
C GLY A 682 50.12 -2.97 -6.75
N TYR A 683 49.49 -4.12 -6.49
CA TYR A 683 48.09 -4.35 -6.85
C TYR A 683 47.16 -3.33 -6.16
N ASP A 684 46.11 -2.87 -6.86
CA ASP A 684 45.23 -1.80 -6.36
C ASP A 684 44.53 -2.24 -5.06
N HIS A 685 44.87 -1.58 -3.94
CA HIS A 685 44.30 -1.85 -2.62
C HIS A 685 42.76 -1.83 -2.61
N LYS A 686 42.14 -1.07 -3.52
CA LYS A 686 40.68 -0.99 -3.66
C LYS A 686 40.03 -2.32 -4.04
N TYR A 687 40.77 -3.23 -4.68
CA TYR A 687 40.32 -4.55 -5.10
C TYR A 687 40.94 -5.67 -4.28
N ILE A 688 41.46 -5.35 -3.10
CA ILE A 688 41.93 -6.35 -2.13
C ILE A 688 40.76 -6.76 -1.23
N TYR A 689 40.56 -8.05 -1.08
CA TYR A 689 39.54 -8.65 -0.22
C TYR A 689 40.24 -9.54 0.81
N SER A 690 40.22 -9.13 2.07
CA SER A 690 40.99 -9.80 3.13
C SER A 690 40.24 -10.92 3.85
N HIS A 691 38.94 -11.04 3.59
CA HIS A 691 38.07 -12.10 4.09
C HIS A 691 36.84 -12.17 3.20
N PHE A 692 36.04 -13.23 3.36
CA PHE A 692 34.75 -13.30 2.70
C PHE A 692 33.76 -12.37 3.42
N GLY A 693 33.20 -11.42 2.67
CA GLY A 693 32.13 -10.55 3.15
C GLY A 693 30.83 -10.76 2.40
N TYR A 694 29.90 -9.84 2.65
CA TYR A 694 28.52 -9.86 2.18
C TYR A 694 28.21 -8.58 1.41
N ASN A 695 26.97 -8.46 0.93
CA ASN A 695 26.42 -7.19 0.45
C ASN A 695 25.15 -6.87 1.26
N LEU A 696 25.33 -6.24 2.41
CA LEU A 696 24.25 -6.01 3.39
C LEU A 696 23.89 -4.55 3.56
N LYS A 697 24.40 -3.66 2.70
CA LYS A 697 24.12 -2.23 2.77
C LYS A 697 22.62 -1.96 2.75
N ALA A 698 22.20 -1.01 3.59
CA ALA A 698 20.90 -0.40 3.42
C ALA A 698 20.82 0.27 2.04
N THR A 699 19.65 0.19 1.42
CA THR A 699 19.37 0.95 0.20
C THR A 699 19.18 2.43 0.53
N ASP A 700 19.39 3.30 -0.45
CA ASP A 700 19.14 4.74 -0.29
C ASP A 700 17.69 5.03 0.15
N LEU A 701 16.73 4.22 -0.29
CA LEU A 701 15.33 4.31 0.13
C LEU A 701 15.14 4.00 1.62
N GLN A 702 15.78 2.92 2.11
CA GLN A 702 15.75 2.56 3.53
C GLN A 702 16.39 3.66 4.38
N ALA A 703 17.52 4.23 3.94
CA ALA A 703 18.18 5.31 4.64
C ALA A 703 17.31 6.57 4.74
N ALA A 704 16.68 6.99 3.63
CA ALA A 704 15.81 8.16 3.60
C ALA A 704 14.53 7.99 4.43
N ILE A 705 13.92 6.79 4.43
CA ILE A 705 12.79 6.47 5.32
C ILE A 705 13.26 6.51 6.77
N GLY A 706 14.43 5.94 7.07
CA GLY A 706 15.03 5.93 8.41
C GLY A 706 15.18 7.32 9.00
N CYS A 707 15.72 8.28 8.24
CA CYS A 707 15.82 9.69 8.65
C CYS A 707 14.46 10.27 9.06
N ALA A 708 13.42 10.07 8.25
CA ALA A 708 12.07 10.58 8.56
C ALA A 708 11.38 9.87 9.74
N GLN A 709 11.68 8.59 10.00
CA GLN A 709 11.13 7.88 11.17
C GLN A 709 11.84 8.26 12.47
N LEU A 710 13.13 8.60 12.41
CA LEU A 710 13.92 8.97 13.58
C LEU A 710 13.31 10.18 14.32
N GLU A 711 12.76 11.16 13.59
CA GLU A 711 12.06 12.31 14.17
C GLU A 711 10.84 11.93 15.03
N LYS A 712 10.19 10.80 14.75
CA LYS A 712 8.97 10.35 15.44
C LYS A 712 9.25 9.39 16.60
N LEU A 713 10.45 8.80 16.61
CA LEU A 713 10.83 7.76 17.56
C LEU A 713 10.61 8.17 19.03
N PRO A 714 10.96 9.41 19.49
CA PRO A 714 10.69 9.83 20.86
C PRO A 714 9.22 9.71 21.26
N ALA A 715 8.29 10.17 20.42
CA ALA A 715 6.86 10.11 20.71
C ALA A 715 6.33 8.67 20.78
N PHE A 716 6.89 7.75 19.98
CA PHE A 716 6.50 6.35 20.01
C PHE A 716 6.99 5.61 21.25
N ILE A 717 8.21 5.93 21.72
CA ILE A 717 8.76 5.41 22.97
C ILE A 717 7.82 5.78 24.12
N GLU A 718 7.46 7.07 24.23
CA GLU A 718 6.60 7.54 25.31
C GLU A 718 5.19 6.95 25.24
N ALA A 719 4.62 6.79 24.04
CA ALA A 719 3.32 6.13 23.89
C ALA A 719 3.37 4.65 24.32
N ARG A 720 4.43 3.91 23.99
CA ARG A 720 4.62 2.51 24.42
C ARG A 720 4.76 2.41 25.93
N LYS A 721 5.54 3.30 26.56
CA LYS A 721 5.68 3.39 28.02
C LYS A 721 4.35 3.65 28.71
N ARG A 722 3.57 4.62 28.22
CA ARG A 722 2.22 4.92 28.73
C ARG A 722 1.31 3.71 28.65
N ASN A 723 1.27 3.04 27.50
CA ASN A 723 0.44 1.86 27.28
C ASN A 723 0.84 0.70 28.20
N TRP A 724 2.14 0.44 28.31
CA TRP A 724 2.68 -0.58 29.21
C TRP A 724 2.33 -0.29 30.67
N ALA A 725 2.50 0.96 31.13
CA ALA A 725 2.19 1.37 32.49
C ALA A 725 0.70 1.19 32.82
N LYS A 726 -0.18 1.52 31.87
CA LYS A 726 -1.62 1.30 32.01
C LYS A 726 -1.98 -0.18 32.13
N LEU A 727 -1.37 -1.05 31.33
CA LEU A 727 -1.54 -2.50 31.45
C LEU A 727 -1.02 -3.03 32.80
N LYS A 728 0.17 -2.58 33.23
CA LYS A 728 0.76 -2.97 34.53
C LYS A 728 -0.15 -2.61 35.69
N ALA A 729 -0.66 -1.38 35.72
CA ALA A 729 -1.58 -0.91 36.76
C ALA A 729 -2.93 -1.65 36.67
N GLY A 730 -3.49 -1.76 35.47
CA GLY A 730 -4.79 -2.38 35.23
C GLY A 730 -4.85 -3.87 35.55
N LEU A 731 -3.74 -4.59 35.47
CA LEU A 731 -3.66 -6.04 35.73
C LEU A 731 -3.01 -6.37 37.08
N ALA A 732 -2.69 -5.37 37.91
CA ALA A 732 -1.96 -5.56 39.17
C ALA A 732 -2.69 -6.48 40.18
N ASP A 733 -4.02 -6.50 40.15
CA ASP A 733 -4.89 -7.38 40.96
C ASP A 733 -4.89 -8.84 40.48
N LEU A 734 -4.33 -9.14 39.30
CA LEU A 734 -4.24 -10.48 38.75
C LEU A 734 -2.91 -11.18 39.01
N LYS A 735 -2.08 -10.66 39.93
CA LYS A 735 -0.80 -11.28 40.34
C LYS A 735 -0.93 -12.71 40.88
N ASN A 736 -2.12 -13.13 41.29
CA ASN A 736 -2.38 -14.51 41.69
C ASN A 736 -2.43 -15.48 40.49
N TYR A 737 -2.79 -14.98 39.31
CA TYR A 737 -2.89 -15.77 38.08
C TYR A 737 -1.65 -15.62 37.20
N PHE A 738 -1.01 -14.45 37.20
CA PHE A 738 0.11 -14.15 36.32
C PHE A 738 1.36 -13.66 37.07
N VAL A 739 2.53 -13.99 36.54
CA VAL A 739 3.74 -13.19 36.75
C VAL A 739 3.69 -12.02 35.77
N LEU A 740 3.76 -10.80 36.30
CA LEU A 740 3.70 -9.56 35.52
C LEU A 740 5.11 -9.00 35.30
N PRO A 741 5.45 -8.50 34.11
CA PRO A 741 6.79 -8.05 33.76
C PRO A 741 7.23 -6.86 34.60
N GLU A 742 8.52 -6.79 34.87
CA GLU A 742 9.14 -5.67 35.57
C GLU A 742 10.34 -5.14 34.79
N ALA A 743 10.51 -3.83 34.82
CA ALA A 743 11.72 -3.21 34.29
C ALA A 743 12.92 -3.68 35.12
N THR A 744 14.04 -3.94 34.46
CA THR A 744 15.30 -4.18 35.17
C THR A 744 15.67 -2.94 35.99
N GLU A 745 16.34 -3.13 37.12
CA GLU A 745 16.77 -2.02 37.98
C GLU A 745 17.57 -0.97 37.17
N THR A 746 17.33 0.31 37.43
CA THR A 746 17.96 1.47 36.74
C THR A 746 17.69 1.59 35.23
N SER A 747 16.79 0.77 34.70
CA SER A 747 16.41 0.80 33.29
C SER A 747 15.16 1.66 33.02
N ASP A 748 15.10 2.22 31.81
CA ASP A 748 13.95 2.92 31.24
C ASP A 748 13.59 2.26 29.89
N PRO A 749 12.73 1.22 29.91
CA PRO A 749 12.46 0.41 28.71
C PRO A 749 11.58 1.12 27.66
N SER A 750 11.99 1.00 26.40
CA SER A 750 11.14 1.19 25.22
C SER A 750 10.44 -0.13 24.89
N TRP A 751 9.36 -0.41 25.60
CA TRP A 751 8.67 -1.71 25.55
C TRP A 751 8.22 -2.12 24.14
N PHE A 752 8.49 -3.36 23.77
CA PHE A 752 8.01 -3.99 22.54
C PHE A 752 6.65 -4.68 22.74
N GLY A 753 6.45 -5.29 23.91
CA GLY A 753 5.23 -6.00 24.29
C GLY A 753 5.04 -6.05 25.80
N PHE A 754 3.83 -6.37 26.25
CA PHE A 754 3.52 -6.60 27.66
C PHE A 754 3.40 -8.11 27.91
N MET A 755 4.43 -8.69 28.52
CA MET A 755 4.47 -10.13 28.85
C MET A 755 3.46 -10.50 29.93
N LEU A 756 2.99 -11.73 29.88
CA LEU A 756 2.16 -12.38 30.88
C LEU A 756 2.60 -13.84 30.95
N THR A 757 3.00 -14.29 32.13
CA THR A 757 3.30 -15.71 32.38
C THR A 757 2.23 -16.28 33.28
N VAL A 758 1.48 -17.26 32.80
CA VAL A 758 0.44 -17.94 33.57
C VAL A 758 1.10 -18.76 34.67
N LYS A 759 0.71 -18.56 35.93
CA LYS A 759 1.19 -19.38 37.04
C LYS A 759 0.55 -20.76 36.99
N GLU A 760 1.26 -21.78 37.45
CA GLU A 760 0.72 -23.15 37.56
C GLU A 760 -0.54 -23.22 38.44
N THR A 761 -0.62 -22.34 39.44
CA THR A 761 -1.77 -22.23 40.36
C THR A 761 -2.95 -21.44 39.77
N ALA A 762 -2.90 -20.99 38.51
CA ALA A 762 -3.92 -20.12 37.92
C ALA A 762 -5.25 -20.84 37.61
N GLY A 763 -5.26 -22.17 37.56
CA GLY A 763 -6.45 -22.97 37.20
C GLY A 763 -6.79 -22.97 35.70
N PHE A 764 -5.91 -22.41 34.86
CA PHE A 764 -6.03 -22.44 33.39
C PHE A 764 -4.64 -22.40 32.74
N THR A 765 -4.57 -22.75 31.46
CA THR A 765 -3.30 -22.74 30.70
C THR A 765 -3.13 -21.46 29.90
N ARG A 766 -1.88 -21.20 29.45
CA ARG A 766 -1.58 -20.15 28.46
C ARG A 766 -2.47 -20.25 27.21
N ASP A 767 -2.68 -21.46 26.71
CA ASP A 767 -3.49 -21.67 25.51
C ASP A 767 -4.96 -21.30 25.71
N ASP A 768 -5.52 -21.52 26.90
CA ASP A 768 -6.91 -21.17 27.18
C ASP A 768 -7.14 -19.66 27.07
N ILE A 769 -6.27 -18.86 27.70
CA ILE A 769 -6.37 -17.40 27.65
C ILE A 769 -6.00 -16.85 26.26
N VAL A 770 -4.99 -17.40 25.59
CA VAL A 770 -4.63 -17.00 24.22
C VAL A 770 -5.79 -17.25 23.27
N LYS A 771 -6.41 -18.44 23.30
CA LYS A 771 -7.59 -18.75 22.48
C LYS A 771 -8.75 -17.80 22.80
N HIS A 772 -8.97 -17.49 24.08
CA HIS A 772 -9.99 -16.54 24.48
C HIS A 772 -9.74 -15.15 23.87
N LEU A 773 -8.53 -14.59 24.03
CA LEU A 773 -8.15 -13.29 23.48
C LEU A 773 -8.24 -13.25 21.95
N GLU A 774 -7.71 -14.26 21.26
CA GLU A 774 -7.70 -14.31 19.80
C GLU A 774 -9.10 -14.51 19.21
N SER A 775 -9.99 -15.25 19.88
CA SER A 775 -11.41 -15.34 19.50
C SER A 775 -12.12 -13.97 19.52
N LYS A 776 -11.59 -13.03 20.31
CA LYS A 776 -12.05 -11.64 20.42
C LYS A 776 -11.20 -10.68 19.57
N LYS A 777 -10.39 -11.21 18.65
CA LYS A 777 -9.50 -10.49 17.73
C LYS A 777 -8.40 -9.67 18.42
N ILE A 778 -8.07 -10.00 19.67
CA ILE A 778 -6.88 -9.49 20.35
C ILE A 778 -5.73 -10.42 20.00
N GLN A 779 -4.79 -9.93 19.19
CA GLN A 779 -3.64 -10.71 18.78
C GLN A 779 -2.67 -10.91 19.95
N THR A 780 -2.22 -12.14 20.12
CA THR A 780 -1.16 -12.49 21.08
C THR A 780 0.07 -13.02 20.35
N ARG A 781 1.18 -13.08 21.07
CA ARG A 781 2.45 -13.59 20.57
C ARG A 781 3.21 -14.29 21.69
N MET A 782 3.99 -15.32 21.33
CA MET A 782 4.95 -15.90 22.25
C MET A 782 6.18 -15.01 22.37
N LEU A 783 7.05 -15.27 23.35
CA LEU A 783 8.39 -14.70 23.38
C LEU A 783 9.24 -15.34 22.27
N PHE A 784 9.05 -14.88 21.04
CA PHE A 784 9.78 -15.30 19.85
C PHE A 784 9.78 -16.82 19.68
N ALA A 785 10.94 -17.47 19.76
CA ALA A 785 11.08 -18.91 19.63
C ALA A 785 10.71 -19.69 20.90
N GLY A 786 10.46 -19.03 22.04
CA GLY A 786 10.47 -19.72 23.33
C GLY A 786 11.85 -20.33 23.55
N ASN A 787 11.95 -21.63 23.77
CA ASN A 787 13.24 -22.30 23.86
C ASN A 787 13.77 -22.68 22.47
N ILE A 788 14.72 -21.90 21.93
CA ILE A 788 15.25 -22.13 20.57
C ILE A 788 15.89 -23.52 20.40
N ILE A 789 16.49 -24.09 21.46
CA ILE A 789 17.17 -25.40 21.36
C ILE A 789 16.20 -26.56 21.27
N LYS A 790 14.88 -26.33 21.33
CA LYS A 790 13.83 -27.33 21.11
C LYS A 790 13.31 -27.33 19.66
N HIS A 791 13.73 -26.36 18.84
CA HIS A 791 13.27 -26.24 17.45
C HIS A 791 13.94 -27.26 16.53
N PRO A 792 13.36 -27.56 15.36
CA PRO A 792 13.91 -28.54 14.42
C PRO A 792 15.31 -28.21 13.88
N CYS A 793 15.69 -26.93 13.80
CA CYS A 793 17.03 -26.54 13.36
C CYS A 793 18.16 -26.99 14.31
N PHE A 794 17.82 -27.45 15.52
CA PHE A 794 18.74 -28.03 16.48
C PHE A 794 18.64 -29.57 16.55
N ASP A 795 17.79 -30.24 15.75
CA ASP A 795 17.62 -31.71 15.81
C ASP A 795 18.93 -32.47 15.62
N GLU A 796 19.70 -32.12 14.59
CA GLU A 796 20.96 -32.82 14.30
C GLU A 796 22.03 -32.56 15.37
N MET A 797 22.11 -31.34 15.91
CA MET A 797 22.99 -31.01 17.03
C MET A 797 22.60 -31.77 18.30
N ARG A 798 21.29 -31.90 18.59
CA ARG A 798 20.78 -32.69 19.71
C ARG A 798 21.12 -34.16 19.56
N LYS A 799 20.95 -34.74 18.37
CA LYS A 799 21.30 -36.15 18.09
C LYS A 799 22.79 -36.41 18.21
N ALA A 800 23.62 -35.50 17.71
CA ALA A 800 25.07 -35.63 17.74
C ALA A 800 25.67 -35.32 19.13
N GLY A 801 24.95 -34.58 19.98
CA GLY A 801 25.44 -34.14 21.29
C GLY A 801 26.53 -33.05 21.20
N GLU A 802 26.65 -32.39 20.04
CA GLU A 802 27.65 -31.36 19.76
C GLU A 802 27.02 -30.14 19.09
N GLY A 803 27.75 -29.01 19.06
CA GLY A 803 27.34 -27.79 18.38
C GLY A 803 26.77 -26.68 19.28
N TYR A 804 26.45 -26.98 20.54
CA TYR A 804 26.12 -25.98 21.56
C TYR A 804 26.36 -26.53 22.98
N ARG A 805 26.37 -25.65 23.99
CA ARG A 805 26.44 -26.04 25.41
C ARG A 805 25.29 -25.38 26.18
N VAL A 806 24.85 -26.03 27.26
CA VAL A 806 23.82 -25.51 28.15
C VAL A 806 24.37 -25.49 29.58
N VAL A 807 24.11 -24.41 30.30
CA VAL A 807 24.36 -24.30 31.74
C VAL A 807 23.05 -24.57 32.48
N GLY A 808 23.07 -25.55 33.40
CA GLY A 808 21.87 -25.96 34.12
C GLY A 808 20.82 -26.62 33.23
N GLU A 809 19.54 -26.40 33.54
CA GLU A 809 18.40 -27.09 32.92
C GLU A 809 17.48 -26.18 32.08
N LEU A 810 17.76 -24.86 32.02
CA LEU A 810 16.91 -23.87 31.31
C LEU A 810 15.43 -23.88 31.75
N LYS A 811 15.18 -24.08 33.05
CA LYS A 811 13.84 -24.19 33.64
C LYS A 811 12.95 -23.00 33.32
N ASN A 812 13.48 -21.78 33.46
CA ASN A 812 12.69 -20.56 33.22
C ASN A 812 12.44 -20.34 31.73
N THR A 813 13.41 -20.70 30.89
CA THR A 813 13.24 -20.68 29.43
C THR A 813 12.14 -21.64 28.96
N ASP A 814 12.11 -22.87 29.48
CA ASP A 814 11.04 -23.83 29.19
C ASP A 814 9.69 -23.37 29.78
N LEU A 815 9.69 -22.77 30.98
CA LEU A 815 8.51 -22.14 31.56
C LEU A 815 7.97 -21.03 30.65
N ILE A 816 8.83 -20.16 30.12
CA ILE A 816 8.43 -19.09 29.20
C ILE A 816 7.81 -19.64 27.93
N MET A 817 8.45 -20.64 27.31
CA MET A 817 7.94 -21.30 26.11
C MET A 817 6.53 -21.88 26.32
N ASN A 818 6.29 -22.49 27.48
CA ASN A 818 5.05 -23.20 27.76
C ASN A 818 3.94 -22.29 28.30
N GLN A 819 4.28 -21.34 29.17
CA GLN A 819 3.33 -20.61 30.01
C GLN A 819 3.24 -19.11 29.72
N SER A 820 4.09 -18.55 28.84
CA SER A 820 4.13 -17.09 28.60
C SER A 820 3.65 -16.66 27.22
N PHE A 821 3.00 -15.49 27.18
CA PHE A 821 2.62 -14.79 25.95
C PHE A 821 2.68 -13.28 26.22
N TRP A 822 2.67 -12.46 25.17
CA TRP A 822 2.52 -11.02 25.30
C TRP A 822 1.38 -10.45 24.47
N VAL A 823 0.90 -9.30 24.94
CA VAL A 823 -0.06 -8.43 24.26
C VAL A 823 0.61 -7.11 23.86
N GLY A 824 0.19 -6.53 22.74
CA GLY A 824 0.88 -5.38 22.15
C GLY A 824 0.74 -4.09 22.96
N VAL A 825 1.80 -3.27 22.95
CA VAL A 825 1.83 -1.90 23.51
C VAL A 825 1.92 -0.82 22.43
N TYR A 826 1.38 -1.14 21.24
CA TYR A 826 1.48 -0.32 20.03
C TYR A 826 1.13 1.17 20.28
N PRO A 827 1.93 2.14 19.80
CA PRO A 827 1.69 3.57 20.04
C PRO A 827 0.29 4.10 19.72
N GLY A 828 -0.42 3.47 18.77
CA GLY A 828 -1.78 3.87 18.39
C GLY A 828 -2.90 3.33 19.28
N LEU A 829 -2.61 2.56 20.33
CA LEU A 829 -3.62 2.07 21.27
C LEU A 829 -4.18 3.23 22.10
N THR A 830 -5.51 3.36 22.06
CA THR A 830 -6.25 4.33 22.89
C THR A 830 -6.52 3.74 24.27
N ASP A 831 -6.87 4.61 25.22
CA ASP A 831 -7.25 4.19 26.56
C ASP A 831 -8.42 3.22 26.57
N GLN A 832 -9.44 3.46 25.73
CA GLN A 832 -10.59 2.56 25.58
C GLN A 832 -10.19 1.17 25.10
N MET A 833 -9.21 1.06 24.18
CA MET A 833 -8.72 -0.23 23.70
C MET A 833 -7.95 -0.99 24.79
N LEU A 834 -7.15 -0.27 25.58
CA LEU A 834 -6.43 -0.84 26.72
C LEU A 834 -7.39 -1.29 27.83
N ASP A 835 -8.39 -0.47 28.16
CA ASP A 835 -9.40 -0.79 29.17
C ASP A 835 -10.23 -2.00 28.74
N PHE A 836 -10.58 -2.10 27.45
CA PHE A 836 -11.23 -3.27 26.89
C PHE A 836 -10.36 -4.53 27.03
N LEU A 837 -9.06 -4.45 26.68
CA LEU A 837 -8.12 -5.55 26.83
C LEU A 837 -7.99 -6.00 28.30
N ILE A 838 -7.79 -5.05 29.22
CA ILE A 838 -7.71 -5.30 30.67
C ILE A 838 -8.99 -5.96 31.17
N GLY A 839 -10.15 -5.40 30.79
CA GLY A 839 -11.46 -5.93 31.15
C GLY A 839 -11.65 -7.37 30.67
N LEU A 840 -11.21 -7.68 29.45
CA LEU A 840 -11.33 -9.02 28.89
C LEU A 840 -10.47 -10.05 29.62
N ILE A 841 -9.22 -9.70 29.94
CA ILE A 841 -8.32 -10.57 30.73
C ILE A 841 -8.91 -10.79 32.13
N LYS A 842 -9.42 -9.73 32.78
CA LYS A 842 -10.08 -9.83 34.09
C LYS A 842 -11.32 -10.70 34.06
N GLN A 843 -12.16 -10.53 33.04
CA GLN A 843 -13.36 -11.33 32.87
C GLN A 843 -13.01 -12.82 32.74
N PHE A 844 -12.04 -13.15 31.89
CA PHE A 844 -11.58 -14.52 31.71
C PHE A 844 -11.11 -15.16 33.04
N CYS A 845 -10.27 -14.46 33.82
CA CYS A 845 -9.80 -14.95 35.11
C CYS A 845 -10.94 -15.13 36.13
N LYS A 846 -11.97 -14.26 36.10
CA LYS A 846 -13.15 -14.40 36.97
C LYS A 846 -13.99 -15.62 36.61
N GLU A 847 -14.23 -15.85 35.31
CA GLU A 847 -14.99 -17.01 34.83
C GLU A 847 -14.32 -18.33 35.20
N LYS A 848 -12.99 -18.37 35.16
CA LYS A 848 -12.18 -19.55 35.55
C LYS A 848 -12.01 -19.73 37.06
N LYS A 849 -12.39 -18.75 37.88
CA LYS A 849 -12.42 -18.89 39.34
C LYS A 849 -13.65 -19.65 39.85
N ASN A 850 -14.71 -19.73 39.04
CA ASN A 850 -16.01 -20.32 39.39
C ASN A 850 -16.20 -21.74 38.84
N VAL A 851 -15.13 -22.36 38.32
CA VAL A 851 -15.02 -23.77 37.90
C VAL A 851 -13.89 -24.37 38.70
#